data_AF-A0A820YVS3-F1
#
_entry.id   AF-A0A820YVS3-F1
#
_cell.length_a   1.000
_cell.length_b   1.000
_cell.length_c   1.000
_cell.angle_alpha   90.00
_cell.angle_beta   90.00
_cell.angle_gamma   90.00
#
_symmetry.space_group_name_H-M   'P 1'
#
loop_
_entity.id
_entity.type
_entity.pdbx_description
1 polymer ?
#
loop_
_entity_poly.entity_id
_entity_poly.type
_entity_poly.pdbx_seq_one_letter_code
_entity_poly.pdbx_strand_id
1 'polypeptide(L)'
;MDNDILITNQPIVIDNGSGMIKAGFAGDPTPKINFPNYVGRPKHVRVMAGGLEGDIFIGPKAEEYRGLLTIAHPMEHGIVEDWNDMEKIWTYIYSKDQLRSASEEHPVLLTEAPLNPRKNREKAAEIFFETFNVPALFISMQAVLSLYASGRTTGVVLDSGDGVTHAVPIYEGFAMPHSIFRNDVAGRDVTRYLKLLLRKEGYTFKTTAEFEIVKSIKERVCFLTATAQKEDVNQTDKSQFTLPDGTTIDLGSSRYRAPEVLFNPELIGDECEGIHEILSGSIQRSDMDLRRILYQNIVLSGGSTLFRGFGDRLLAELKRIAPKEVKIKISAPRERLYSTWIGGSILASLDTFKKIWVTKREYDTEGAKMSEKTAQRRRQTDNKRSSNINSEQTNEKIIAATKKRKQSRHTSFSFQSLLPKIKFRLRTLIYLIICLVVLFSLYKILLGFIYDEYTNIPINLPKLVNVNETNLERFWGTYRSNLYFGLKHRSVKSLSGGLMWFDYGTLQKSNDRFLRHWCDQNDQLKYGWTYHDGENFGIEDIKDNNLDLNIQWIKQNSGQHGGDWTTRINVIPKPTDRIIPISLFFYFHHEFPWIKKLTSISKQSPNTITIRGETNELDKFTIKIQLNTLSHQPIIRTLTDVFQLDTIHRDIQRKLTYNPPKEPFFILADQIFKEFEHNTFFIQITLRQPLVDETFSFDIIYQSDSSDNERQQDLTSSYFNKEILRLQKQFDQRFENIFQLKTKHKMNETTIHFARSTLSNLIGGISYFTGQSLVAKANQKTPDQYWTTSLYTAVPSRSFFPRGFLWDEGFHNLLIARWNQNITIDIIKHWFDMLNSNGWIPREIILGDEARARVPSEFIVQYTNNANPPTFFLTIDYLLKTNQANHLFTLPFIQRLEKWYQWYNHTQTGPIPFTFRWRGRNASSIYELNPKTLTSGLDDYPRASHPTNFERHLDLRCWMTLASNVIGKLYSILNNEQTNKYLNYAQLLINNDLLDQLHWSEEYEMYADYGLHTDYVQLERVLIPKQSPTQQYQQTHMIRQVIKESDLNYKYVKHFGYVSLFPLMIRILNPQSNKLEKILNDLKNSTLLWTPYGLRSLARSSSIYGMRNTEHDPPYWRGAIWINMNYMVLSALQHYANIPGPYSDKAKQIYKQLRTNLINNMLRVYDNTGHIWEQYDDKTGNGKGSHPFTGWSSLIVLIMSELYDQ
;
A
#
# COMPACT_ATOMS: atom_id res chain seq x y z
N MET A 1 37.85 18.77 -27.56
CA MET A 1 36.94 18.62 -28.71
C MET A 1 36.91 17.18 -29.24
N ASP A 2 37.85 16.31 -28.86
CA ASP A 2 37.92 14.93 -29.41
C ASP A 2 36.89 13.94 -28.86
N ASN A 3 36.38 14.12 -27.63
CA ASN A 3 35.42 13.18 -27.04
C ASN A 3 33.99 13.26 -27.61
N ASP A 4 33.59 14.38 -28.23
CA ASP A 4 32.25 14.51 -28.80
C ASP A 4 32.12 13.80 -30.16
N ILE A 5 33.26 13.52 -30.82
CA ILE A 5 33.31 12.80 -32.11
C ILE A 5 33.06 11.30 -31.89
N LEU A 6 33.63 10.70 -30.83
CA LEU A 6 33.45 9.29 -30.46
C LEU A 6 31.99 8.92 -30.15
N ILE A 7 31.18 9.85 -29.65
CA ILE A 7 29.76 9.65 -29.33
C ILE A 7 28.88 9.54 -30.59
N THR A 8 29.41 9.89 -31.77
CA THR A 8 28.66 9.87 -33.05
C THR A 8 28.85 8.60 -33.87
N ASN A 9 29.70 7.68 -33.44
CA ASN A 9 29.92 6.41 -34.12
C ASN A 9 28.70 5.49 -34.07
N GLN A 10 28.60 4.60 -35.06
CA GLN A 10 27.48 3.66 -35.20
C GLN A 10 27.42 2.72 -33.98
N PRO A 11 26.30 2.62 -33.25
CA PRO A 11 26.21 1.76 -32.08
C PRO A 11 26.30 0.26 -32.41
N ILE A 12 26.81 -0.53 -31.48
CA ILE A 12 26.84 -1.99 -31.52
C ILE A 12 25.68 -2.53 -30.67
N VAL A 13 24.97 -3.51 -31.20
CA VAL A 13 23.84 -4.17 -30.53
C VAL A 13 24.26 -5.58 -30.15
N ILE A 14 24.28 -5.88 -28.86
CA ILE A 14 24.63 -7.18 -28.29
C ILE A 14 23.38 -7.76 -27.59
N ASP A 15 22.79 -8.78 -28.20
CA ASP A 15 21.69 -9.54 -27.61
C ASP A 15 22.23 -10.74 -26.81
N ASN A 16 22.23 -10.60 -25.49
CA ASN A 16 22.71 -11.62 -24.55
C ASN A 16 21.65 -12.72 -24.36
N GLY A 17 21.68 -13.73 -25.23
CA GLY A 17 20.91 -14.95 -25.05
C GLY A 17 21.65 -15.99 -24.20
N SER A 18 20.91 -16.75 -23.40
CA SER A 18 21.43 -17.86 -22.60
C SER A 18 21.98 -19.01 -23.45
N GLY A 19 21.38 -19.27 -24.62
CA GLY A 19 21.82 -20.31 -25.55
C GLY A 19 22.67 -19.79 -26.71
N MET A 20 22.27 -18.68 -27.33
CA MET A 20 22.93 -18.07 -28.48
C MET A 20 23.12 -16.58 -28.23
N ILE A 21 24.32 -16.07 -28.52
CA ILE A 21 24.62 -14.64 -28.48
C ILE A 21 24.55 -14.08 -29.90
N LYS A 22 23.97 -12.88 -30.05
CA LYS A 22 23.84 -12.21 -31.35
C LYS A 22 24.43 -10.81 -31.25
N ALA A 23 25.27 -10.46 -32.22
CA ALA A 23 25.92 -9.16 -32.25
C ALA A 23 25.98 -8.59 -33.68
N GLY A 24 26.01 -7.27 -33.77
CA GLY A 24 26.17 -6.54 -35.03
C GLY A 24 26.01 -5.04 -34.85
N PHE A 25 26.05 -4.30 -35.96
CA PHE A 25 25.91 -2.85 -35.97
C PHE A 25 24.43 -2.43 -36.07
N ALA A 26 24.09 -1.29 -35.50
CA ALA A 26 22.75 -0.71 -35.59
C ALA A 26 22.40 -0.33 -37.03
N GLY A 27 21.18 -0.64 -37.49
CA GLY A 27 20.71 -0.40 -38.87
C GLY A 27 20.86 -1.59 -39.81
N ASP A 28 21.61 -2.63 -39.43
CA ASP A 28 21.67 -3.89 -40.19
C ASP A 28 20.35 -4.69 -39.98
N PRO A 29 19.82 -5.37 -41.02
CA PRO A 29 18.55 -6.12 -40.94
C PRO A 29 18.68 -7.47 -40.23
N THR A 30 19.88 -8.04 -40.16
CA THR A 30 20.17 -9.33 -39.50
C THR A 30 21.47 -9.24 -38.72
N PRO A 31 21.61 -9.97 -37.60
CA PRO A 31 22.86 -9.97 -36.83
C PRO A 31 23.99 -10.56 -37.69
N LYS A 32 25.13 -9.86 -37.74
CA LYS A 32 26.33 -10.35 -38.45
C LYS A 32 26.94 -11.56 -37.75
N ILE A 33 26.84 -11.59 -36.42
CA ILE A 33 27.44 -12.60 -35.58
C ILE A 33 26.34 -13.35 -34.85
N ASN A 34 26.38 -14.67 -34.95
CA ASN A 34 25.50 -15.59 -34.24
C ASN A 34 26.31 -16.84 -33.89
N PHE A 35 26.56 -17.06 -32.60
CA PHE A 35 27.27 -18.25 -32.12
C PHE A 35 26.76 -18.66 -30.73
N PRO A 36 26.97 -19.91 -30.29
CA PRO A 36 26.43 -20.37 -29.02
C PRO A 36 27.18 -19.76 -27.83
N ASN A 37 26.42 -19.43 -26.78
CA ASN A 37 26.95 -18.78 -25.57
C ASN A 37 27.53 -19.82 -24.60
N TYR A 38 28.73 -20.30 -24.90
CA TYR A 38 29.52 -21.17 -24.02
C TYR A 38 31.01 -21.04 -24.28
N VAL A 39 31.82 -21.47 -23.31
CA VAL A 39 33.28 -21.52 -23.39
C VAL A 39 33.75 -22.97 -23.35
N GLY A 40 34.60 -23.35 -24.30
CA GLY A 40 35.21 -24.68 -24.37
C GLY A 40 36.65 -24.66 -23.85
N ARG A 41 36.99 -25.61 -22.97
CA ARG A 41 38.36 -25.85 -22.48
C ARG A 41 38.83 -27.26 -22.84
N PRO A 42 40.09 -27.48 -23.21
CA PRO A 42 40.56 -28.81 -23.64
C PRO A 42 40.46 -29.84 -22.50
N LYS A 43 39.89 -31.02 -22.79
CA LYS A 43 39.76 -32.14 -21.83
C LYS A 43 41.09 -32.80 -21.49
N HIS A 44 41.96 -32.89 -22.50
CA HIS A 44 43.20 -33.66 -22.45
C HIS A 44 44.40 -32.72 -22.59
N VAL A 45 45.48 -33.06 -21.88
CA VAL A 45 46.75 -32.32 -21.93
C VAL A 45 47.39 -32.54 -23.30
N ARG A 46 47.89 -31.47 -23.91
CA ARG A 46 48.54 -31.52 -25.23
C ARG A 46 49.91 -32.20 -25.12
N VAL A 47 50.14 -33.25 -25.92
CA VAL A 47 51.42 -33.99 -25.94
C VAL A 47 52.25 -33.72 -27.21
N MET A 48 51.61 -33.35 -28.34
CA MET A 48 52.30 -33.00 -29.58
C MET A 48 52.49 -31.48 -29.74
N ALA A 49 53.69 -31.06 -30.14
CA ALA A 49 53.95 -29.71 -30.62
C ALA A 49 53.23 -29.49 -31.96
N GLY A 50 52.28 -28.55 -32.01
CA GLY A 50 51.42 -28.30 -33.18
C GLY A 50 49.92 -28.62 -32.99
N GLY A 51 49.51 -29.06 -31.79
CA GLY A 51 48.07 -29.16 -31.44
C GLY A 51 47.38 -27.79 -31.33
N LEU A 52 46.05 -27.79 -31.34
CA LEU A 52 45.17 -26.60 -31.22
C LEU A 52 45.74 -25.53 -30.26
N GLU A 53 46.14 -24.37 -30.80
CA GLU A 53 46.71 -23.27 -30.02
C GLU A 53 45.64 -22.54 -29.18
N GLY A 54 45.97 -22.25 -27.92
CA GLY A 54 45.11 -21.51 -26.98
C GLY A 54 44.25 -22.41 -26.08
N ASP A 55 44.08 -22.03 -24.81
CA ASP A 55 43.41 -22.87 -23.80
C ASP A 55 41.90 -22.63 -23.69
N ILE A 56 41.39 -21.66 -24.46
CA ILE A 56 40.02 -21.17 -24.40
C ILE A 56 39.49 -21.08 -25.83
N PHE A 57 38.37 -21.76 -26.08
CA PHE A 57 37.72 -21.81 -27.38
C PHE A 57 36.30 -21.24 -27.26
N ILE A 58 35.95 -20.29 -28.13
CA ILE A 58 34.66 -19.61 -28.15
C ILE A 58 34.15 -19.57 -29.60
N GLY A 59 32.83 -19.68 -29.77
CA GLY A 59 32.16 -19.58 -31.06
C GLY A 59 32.46 -20.76 -32.01
N PRO A 60 32.71 -20.53 -33.31
CA PRO A 60 32.79 -21.59 -34.32
C PRO A 60 33.91 -22.61 -34.04
N LYS A 61 35.05 -22.17 -33.49
CA LYS A 61 36.13 -23.09 -33.08
C LYS A 61 35.66 -24.05 -31.99
N ALA A 62 34.84 -23.58 -31.05
CA ALA A 62 34.29 -24.44 -30.01
C ALA A 62 33.22 -25.42 -30.55
N GLU A 63 32.54 -25.06 -31.65
CA GLU A 63 31.59 -25.94 -32.34
C GLU A 63 32.26 -27.03 -33.17
N GLU A 64 33.38 -26.73 -33.81
CA GLU A 64 34.17 -27.68 -34.60
C GLU A 64 34.81 -28.75 -33.70
N TYR A 65 35.42 -28.32 -32.59
CA TYR A 65 36.18 -29.20 -31.69
C TYR A 65 35.38 -29.69 -30.47
N ARG A 66 34.05 -29.76 -30.54
CA ARG A 66 33.17 -30.16 -29.40
C ARG A 66 33.62 -31.43 -28.68
N GLY A 67 34.10 -32.44 -29.41
CA GLY A 67 34.55 -33.71 -28.83
C GLY A 67 35.75 -33.56 -27.88
N LEU A 68 36.67 -32.65 -28.22
CA LEU A 68 37.93 -32.41 -27.51
C LEU A 68 37.78 -31.46 -26.31
N LEU A 69 36.66 -30.74 -26.25
CA LEU A 69 36.43 -29.66 -25.29
C LEU A 69 35.41 -30.05 -24.21
N THR A 70 35.63 -29.56 -23.00
CA THR A 70 34.64 -29.47 -21.94
C THR A 70 33.93 -28.14 -22.09
N ILE A 71 32.63 -28.19 -22.40
CA ILE A 71 31.78 -27.02 -22.61
C ILE A 71 31.17 -26.57 -21.29
N ALA A 72 31.28 -25.28 -20.97
CA ALA A 72 30.65 -24.63 -19.83
C ALA A 72 29.80 -23.43 -20.30
N HIS A 73 28.56 -23.34 -19.81
CA HIS A 73 27.68 -22.20 -20.09
C HIS A 73 27.81 -21.17 -18.96
N PRO A 74 28.17 -19.91 -19.27
CA PRO A 74 28.33 -18.88 -18.24
C PRO A 74 26.98 -18.28 -17.77
N MET A 75 25.90 -18.57 -18.49
CA MET A 75 24.56 -18.07 -18.21
C MET A 75 23.57 -19.22 -18.00
N GLU A 76 22.89 -19.21 -16.86
CA GLU A 76 21.79 -20.10 -16.51
C GLU A 76 20.52 -19.28 -16.25
N HIS A 77 19.38 -19.71 -16.81
CA HIS A 77 18.10 -19.02 -16.68
C HIS A 77 18.10 -17.51 -17.01
N GLY A 78 18.98 -17.07 -17.92
CA GLY A 78 19.12 -15.65 -18.29
C GLY A 78 19.92 -14.81 -17.28
N ILE A 79 20.49 -15.43 -16.25
CA ILE A 79 21.34 -14.83 -15.23
C ILE A 79 22.78 -15.30 -15.46
N VAL A 80 23.73 -14.36 -15.44
CA VAL A 80 25.16 -14.67 -15.51
C VAL A 80 25.64 -15.18 -14.15
N GLU A 81 26.22 -16.37 -14.12
CA GLU A 81 26.86 -16.95 -12.93
C GLU A 81 28.38 -16.77 -12.98
N ASP A 82 29.01 -17.07 -14.12
CA ASP A 82 30.46 -16.90 -14.32
C ASP A 82 30.76 -15.65 -15.17
N TRP A 83 31.17 -14.58 -14.48
CA TRP A 83 31.52 -13.30 -15.09
C TRP A 83 32.83 -13.36 -15.88
N ASN A 84 33.79 -14.20 -15.47
CA ASN A 84 35.08 -14.29 -16.15
C ASN A 84 34.91 -14.89 -17.55
N ASP A 85 34.01 -15.87 -17.68
CA ASP A 85 33.71 -16.48 -18.97
C ASP A 85 32.81 -15.59 -19.84
N MET A 86 31.86 -14.83 -19.25
CA MET A 86 31.12 -13.80 -20.01
C MET A 86 32.03 -12.70 -20.57
N GLU A 87 32.99 -12.23 -19.78
CA GLU A 87 33.94 -11.20 -20.22
C GLU A 87 34.75 -11.69 -21.43
N LYS A 88 35.24 -12.92 -21.41
CA LYS A 88 35.94 -13.52 -22.57
C LYS A 88 35.05 -13.63 -23.80
N ILE A 89 33.77 -13.93 -23.63
CA ILE A 89 32.81 -13.99 -24.75
C ILE A 89 32.62 -12.59 -25.35
N TRP A 90 32.48 -11.55 -24.53
CA TRP A 90 32.41 -10.17 -25.02
C TRP A 90 33.72 -9.73 -25.70
N THR A 91 34.88 -10.09 -25.14
CA THR A 91 36.19 -9.85 -25.78
C THR A 91 36.29 -10.56 -27.13
N TYR A 92 35.75 -11.78 -27.25
CA TYR A 92 35.70 -12.51 -28.51
C TYR A 92 34.82 -11.81 -29.56
N ILE A 93 33.71 -11.17 -29.16
CA ILE A 93 32.85 -10.40 -30.06
C ILE A 93 33.61 -9.19 -30.64
N TYR A 94 34.39 -8.48 -29.82
CA TYR A 94 35.21 -7.34 -30.27
C TYR A 94 36.49 -7.76 -31.00
N SER A 95 36.91 -9.03 -30.90
CA SER A 95 38.11 -9.54 -31.53
C SER A 95 38.12 -9.33 -33.06
N LYS A 96 39.33 -9.31 -33.63
CA LYS A 96 39.57 -9.23 -35.09
C LYS A 96 38.91 -10.36 -35.87
N ASP A 97 38.61 -11.47 -35.21
CA ASP A 97 37.94 -12.63 -35.81
C ASP A 97 36.45 -12.37 -36.07
N GLN A 98 35.83 -11.38 -35.40
CA GLN A 98 34.39 -11.13 -35.42
C GLN A 98 34.04 -9.70 -35.88
N LEU A 99 33.79 -8.73 -34.97
CA LEU A 99 33.35 -7.37 -35.36
C LEU A 99 34.45 -6.49 -35.95
N ARG A 100 35.74 -6.80 -35.71
CA ARG A 100 36.91 -5.99 -36.13
C ARG A 100 36.82 -4.52 -35.70
N SER A 101 36.27 -4.26 -34.52
CA SER A 101 36.05 -2.91 -33.98
C SER A 101 36.58 -2.81 -32.56
N ALA A 102 37.17 -1.68 -32.19
CA ALA A 102 37.53 -1.40 -30.81
C ALA A 102 36.26 -1.10 -29.98
N SER A 103 36.21 -1.60 -28.75
CA SER A 103 35.09 -1.33 -27.83
C SER A 103 34.98 0.14 -27.42
N GLU A 104 36.11 0.87 -27.45
CA GLU A 104 36.20 2.29 -27.04
C GLU A 104 35.55 3.25 -28.04
N GLU A 105 35.36 2.81 -29.30
CA GLU A 105 34.89 3.68 -30.37
C GLU A 105 33.37 3.72 -30.49
N HIS A 106 32.64 2.71 -30.01
CA HIS A 106 31.23 2.51 -30.33
C HIS A 106 30.33 2.49 -29.09
N PRO A 107 29.19 3.20 -29.08
CA PRO A 107 28.15 3.01 -28.08
C PRO A 107 27.56 1.60 -28.13
N VAL A 108 27.14 1.06 -26.98
CA VAL A 108 26.63 -0.32 -26.88
C VAL A 108 25.18 -0.35 -26.40
N LEU A 109 24.35 -1.09 -27.12
CA LEU A 109 23.03 -1.55 -26.66
C LEU A 109 23.15 -3.00 -26.20
N LEU A 110 22.89 -3.24 -24.92
CA LEU A 110 22.90 -4.56 -24.29
C LEU A 110 21.47 -5.01 -23.97
N THR A 111 21.15 -6.27 -24.21
CA THR A 111 19.87 -6.85 -23.78
C THR A 111 19.98 -7.60 -22.47
N GLU A 112 18.89 -7.61 -21.70
CA GLU A 112 18.74 -8.44 -20.51
C GLU A 112 17.34 -9.07 -20.44
N ALA A 113 17.24 -10.18 -19.71
CA ALA A 113 15.96 -10.78 -19.38
C ALA A 113 15.17 -9.91 -18.38
N PRO A 114 13.81 -9.93 -18.41
CA PRO A 114 13.02 -9.21 -17.43
C PRO A 114 13.23 -9.74 -16.01
N LEU A 115 13.07 -8.86 -15.02
CA LEU A 115 13.22 -9.17 -13.59
C LEU A 115 14.61 -9.75 -13.22
N ASN A 116 15.67 -9.33 -13.92
CA ASN A 116 17.04 -9.70 -13.60
C ASN A 116 17.53 -9.02 -12.29
N PRO A 117 18.37 -9.67 -11.46
CA PRO A 117 18.93 -9.05 -10.26
C PRO A 117 19.71 -7.76 -10.57
N ARG A 118 19.52 -6.73 -9.74
CA ARG A 118 20.17 -5.42 -9.93
C ARG A 118 21.70 -5.51 -9.93
N LYS A 119 22.26 -6.34 -9.05
CA LYS A 119 23.71 -6.58 -8.95
C LYS A 119 24.32 -7.02 -10.27
N ASN A 120 23.61 -7.87 -11.02
CA ASN A 120 24.11 -8.36 -12.30
C ASN A 120 24.10 -7.25 -13.36
N ARG A 121 23.09 -6.37 -13.33
CA ARG A 121 23.05 -5.21 -14.21
C ARG A 121 24.19 -4.24 -13.92
N GLU A 122 24.46 -3.99 -12.64
CA GLU A 122 25.58 -3.15 -12.20
C GLU A 122 26.93 -3.76 -12.61
N LYS A 123 27.12 -5.06 -12.39
CA LYS A 123 28.38 -5.74 -12.76
C LYS A 123 28.59 -5.78 -14.27
N ALA A 124 27.53 -5.94 -15.06
CA ALA A 124 27.63 -5.82 -16.52
C ALA A 124 28.05 -4.40 -16.92
N ALA A 125 27.45 -3.36 -16.32
CA ALA A 125 27.84 -1.98 -16.59
C ALA A 125 29.29 -1.69 -16.19
N GLU A 126 29.74 -2.18 -15.03
CA GLU A 126 31.13 -2.09 -14.57
C GLU A 126 32.09 -2.67 -15.61
N ILE A 127 31.87 -3.90 -16.08
CA ILE A 127 32.73 -4.53 -17.09
C ILE A 127 32.75 -3.73 -18.40
N PHE A 128 31.60 -3.22 -18.86
CA PHE A 128 31.55 -2.43 -20.10
C PHE A 128 32.23 -1.04 -19.97
N PHE A 129 32.13 -0.37 -18.83
CA PHE A 129 32.73 0.96 -18.65
C PHE A 129 34.20 0.92 -18.22
N GLU A 130 34.57 -0.03 -17.36
CA GLU A 130 35.90 -0.12 -16.73
C GLU A 130 36.85 -1.03 -17.51
N THR A 131 36.40 -2.24 -17.91
CA THR A 131 37.24 -3.16 -18.69
C THR A 131 37.26 -2.81 -20.17
N PHE A 132 36.09 -2.62 -20.78
CA PHE A 132 35.97 -2.37 -22.22
C PHE A 132 36.03 -0.89 -22.61
N ASN A 133 36.02 0.03 -21.63
CA ASN A 133 36.09 1.48 -21.87
C ASN A 133 35.05 2.02 -22.86
N VAL A 134 33.83 1.47 -22.85
CA VAL A 134 32.76 1.87 -23.78
C VAL A 134 32.34 3.33 -23.54
N PRO A 135 32.14 4.14 -24.60
CA PRO A 135 31.80 5.56 -24.46
C PRO A 135 30.39 5.78 -23.91
N ALA A 136 29.43 4.94 -24.29
CA ALA A 136 28.06 4.96 -23.77
C ALA A 136 27.39 3.58 -23.80
N LEU A 137 26.60 3.27 -22.77
CA LEU A 137 25.91 1.98 -22.60
C LEU A 137 24.40 2.18 -22.41
N PHE A 138 23.61 1.34 -23.05
CA PHE A 138 22.17 1.25 -22.81
C PHE A 138 21.70 -0.18 -22.64
N ILE A 139 21.03 -0.47 -21.51
CA ILE A 139 20.49 -1.81 -21.22
C ILE A 139 18.97 -1.82 -21.46
N SER A 140 18.51 -2.75 -22.29
CA SER A 140 17.10 -2.87 -22.70
C SER A 140 16.52 -4.26 -22.46
N MET A 141 15.19 -4.31 -22.29
CA MET A 141 14.45 -5.57 -22.12
C MET A 141 14.20 -6.23 -23.48
N GLN A 142 14.44 -7.54 -23.58
CA GLN A 142 14.25 -8.34 -24.80
C GLN A 142 12.83 -8.20 -25.38
N ALA A 143 11.80 -8.31 -24.53
CA ALA A 143 10.41 -8.22 -24.97
C ALA A 143 10.06 -6.89 -25.67
N VAL A 144 10.52 -5.76 -25.12
CA VAL A 144 10.24 -4.42 -25.70
C VAL A 144 10.84 -4.31 -27.11
N LEU A 145 12.05 -4.82 -27.29
CA LEU A 145 12.71 -4.82 -28.60
C LEU A 145 11.97 -5.71 -29.61
N SER A 146 11.54 -6.91 -29.20
CA SER A 146 10.80 -7.80 -30.10
C SER A 146 9.48 -7.19 -30.59
N LEU A 147 8.81 -6.36 -29.77
CA LEU A 147 7.59 -5.66 -30.17
C LEU A 147 7.91 -4.55 -31.20
N TYR A 148 9.00 -3.81 -31.00
CA TYR A 148 9.48 -2.82 -31.97
C TYR A 148 9.85 -3.44 -33.32
N ALA A 149 10.47 -4.62 -33.33
CA ALA A 149 10.74 -5.36 -34.56
C ALA A 149 9.46 -5.73 -35.33
N SER A 150 8.35 -5.96 -34.61
CA SER A 150 7.05 -6.23 -35.23
C SER A 150 6.30 -4.98 -35.71
N GLY A 151 6.84 -3.78 -35.46
CA GLY A 151 6.21 -2.51 -35.79
C GLY A 151 4.98 -2.18 -34.94
N ARG A 152 4.87 -2.77 -33.74
CA ARG A 152 3.75 -2.53 -32.82
C ARG A 152 4.20 -1.74 -31.60
N THR A 153 3.27 -0.98 -31.03
CA THR A 153 3.47 -0.26 -29.76
C THR A 153 2.69 -0.89 -28.62
N THR A 154 1.61 -1.62 -28.91
CA THR A 154 0.76 -2.30 -27.92
C THR A 154 0.71 -3.80 -28.22
N GLY A 155 0.78 -4.62 -27.19
CA GLY A 155 0.68 -6.07 -27.29
C GLY A 155 1.36 -6.81 -26.16
N VAL A 156 1.14 -8.12 -26.11
CA VAL A 156 1.87 -9.01 -25.20
C VAL A 156 2.91 -9.77 -25.98
N VAL A 157 4.14 -9.72 -25.50
CA VAL A 157 5.21 -10.55 -26.04
C VAL A 157 5.33 -11.78 -25.17
N LEU A 158 5.22 -12.94 -25.80
CA LEU A 158 5.62 -14.21 -25.23
C LEU A 158 6.98 -14.58 -25.82
N ASP A 159 8.03 -14.49 -25.00
CA ASP A 159 9.40 -14.82 -25.38
C ASP A 159 9.83 -16.11 -24.69
N SER A 160 10.15 -17.14 -25.46
CA SER A 160 10.64 -18.43 -24.95
C SER A 160 12.02 -18.74 -25.54
N GLY A 161 13.04 -18.49 -24.72
CA GLY A 161 14.45 -18.66 -25.08
C GLY A 161 14.99 -20.07 -24.76
N ASP A 162 16.30 -20.14 -24.52
CA ASP A 162 16.96 -21.38 -24.08
C ASP A 162 16.87 -21.57 -22.55
N GLY A 163 17.10 -20.52 -21.76
CA GLY A 163 17.07 -20.61 -20.29
C GLY A 163 15.84 -20.03 -19.60
N VAL A 164 15.08 -19.14 -20.24
CA VAL A 164 13.95 -18.45 -19.61
C VAL A 164 12.78 -18.26 -20.58
N THR A 165 11.56 -18.34 -20.04
CA THR A 165 10.33 -17.98 -20.74
C THR A 165 9.62 -16.87 -19.98
N HIS A 166 9.20 -15.82 -20.67
CA HIS A 166 8.50 -14.70 -20.04
C HIS A 166 7.36 -14.15 -20.90
N ALA A 167 6.31 -13.70 -20.23
CA ALA A 167 5.19 -12.97 -20.84
C ALA A 167 5.21 -11.53 -20.32
N VAL A 168 5.37 -10.58 -21.24
CA VAL A 168 5.48 -9.14 -20.92
C VAL A 168 4.41 -8.38 -21.70
N PRO A 169 3.45 -7.77 -21.01
CA PRO A 169 2.43 -6.95 -21.63
C PRO A 169 2.94 -5.51 -21.75
N ILE A 170 2.80 -4.96 -22.96
CA ILE A 170 3.32 -3.65 -23.35
C ILE A 170 2.16 -2.82 -23.88
N TYR A 171 2.04 -1.60 -23.38
CA TYR A 171 1.04 -0.63 -23.81
C TYR A 171 1.72 0.67 -24.22
N GLU A 172 1.46 1.14 -25.45
CA GLU A 172 2.01 2.37 -26.03
C GLU A 172 3.54 2.50 -25.88
N GLY A 173 4.27 1.39 -26.02
CA GLY A 173 5.73 1.33 -25.90
C GLY A 173 6.25 1.13 -24.48
N PHE A 174 5.38 1.09 -23.47
CA PHE A 174 5.73 0.88 -22.07
C PHE A 174 5.40 -0.54 -21.59
N ALA A 175 6.40 -1.24 -21.06
CA ALA A 175 6.19 -2.51 -20.38
C ALA A 175 5.52 -2.27 -19.02
N MET A 176 4.49 -3.06 -18.69
CA MET A 176 3.80 -2.98 -17.40
C MET A 176 4.47 -3.92 -16.38
N PRO A 177 5.28 -3.42 -15.43
CA PRO A 177 6.15 -4.27 -14.60
C PRO A 177 5.39 -5.20 -13.65
N HIS A 178 4.24 -4.75 -13.12
CA HIS A 178 3.42 -5.54 -12.20
C HIS A 178 2.71 -6.72 -12.89
N SER A 179 2.62 -6.70 -14.22
CA SER A 179 1.96 -7.72 -15.04
C SER A 179 2.94 -8.64 -15.77
N ILE A 180 4.25 -8.53 -15.49
CA ILE A 180 5.28 -9.42 -16.05
C ILE A 180 5.25 -10.76 -15.33
N PHE A 181 5.29 -11.84 -16.12
CA PHE A 181 5.54 -13.18 -15.61
C PHE A 181 6.83 -13.73 -16.21
N ARG A 182 7.58 -14.46 -15.38
CA ARG A 182 8.85 -15.11 -15.72
C ARG A 182 8.82 -16.53 -15.15
N ASN A 183 9.08 -17.51 -16.00
CA ASN A 183 9.34 -18.89 -15.63
C ASN A 183 10.72 -19.31 -16.15
N ASP A 184 11.42 -20.08 -15.33
CA ASP A 184 12.77 -20.55 -15.64
C ASP A 184 12.77 -21.90 -16.40
N VAL A 185 11.59 -22.33 -16.89
CA VAL A 185 11.43 -23.48 -17.81
C VAL A 185 11.45 -23.01 -19.26
N ALA A 186 12.44 -23.48 -20.02
CA ALA A 186 12.64 -23.08 -21.40
C ALA A 186 13.30 -24.17 -22.27
N GLY A 187 13.99 -23.77 -23.35
CA GLY A 187 14.54 -24.69 -24.34
C GLY A 187 15.61 -25.67 -23.82
N ARG A 188 16.38 -25.30 -22.80
CA ARG A 188 17.43 -26.12 -22.19
C ARG A 188 16.83 -27.24 -21.35
N ASP A 189 15.73 -26.96 -20.66
CA ASP A 189 14.98 -27.94 -19.87
C ASP A 189 14.29 -28.95 -20.79
N VAL A 190 13.75 -28.49 -21.92
CA VAL A 190 13.26 -29.38 -22.99
C VAL A 190 14.38 -30.29 -23.51
N THR A 191 15.60 -29.77 -23.73
CA THR A 191 16.76 -30.61 -24.13
C THR A 191 17.10 -31.62 -23.03
N ARG A 192 17.08 -31.22 -21.75
CA ARG A 192 17.38 -32.10 -20.61
C ARG A 192 16.32 -33.21 -20.46
N TYR A 193 15.05 -32.88 -20.68
CA TYR A 193 13.96 -33.84 -20.67
C TYR A 193 14.02 -34.79 -21.88
N LEU A 194 14.34 -34.29 -23.07
CA LEU A 194 14.57 -35.13 -24.25
C LEU A 194 15.72 -36.12 -24.01
N LYS A 195 16.82 -35.69 -23.40
CA LYS A 195 17.93 -36.57 -23.00
C LYS A 195 17.45 -37.70 -22.07
N LEU A 196 16.56 -37.39 -21.13
CA LEU A 196 15.96 -38.38 -20.23
C LEU A 196 15.04 -39.36 -20.97
N LEU A 197 14.24 -38.88 -21.94
CA LEU A 197 13.39 -39.74 -22.76
C LEU A 197 14.21 -40.66 -23.68
N LEU A 198 15.26 -40.14 -24.32
CA LEU A 198 16.17 -40.93 -25.15
C LEU A 198 16.86 -42.03 -24.33
N ARG A 199 17.19 -41.75 -23.06
CA ARG A 199 17.70 -42.76 -22.14
C ARG A 199 16.69 -43.89 -21.88
N LYS A 200 15.39 -43.57 -21.83
CA LYS A 200 14.31 -44.59 -21.70
C LYS A 200 14.14 -45.39 -22.99
N GLU A 201 14.37 -44.77 -24.15
CA GLU A 201 14.34 -45.44 -25.47
C GLU A 201 15.62 -46.27 -25.75
N GLY A 202 16.65 -46.18 -24.90
CA GLY A 202 17.87 -46.98 -24.96
C GLY A 202 19.13 -46.22 -25.40
N TYR A 203 19.02 -44.94 -25.77
CA TYR A 203 20.14 -44.11 -26.21
C TYR A 203 20.68 -43.27 -25.04
N THR A 204 21.92 -43.54 -24.62
CA THR A 204 22.53 -42.83 -23.49
C THR A 204 23.54 -41.77 -23.93
N PHE A 205 23.19 -40.51 -23.72
CA PHE A 205 24.11 -39.38 -23.85
C PHE A 205 24.60 -38.98 -22.44
N LYS A 206 25.91 -38.88 -22.23
CA LYS A 206 26.52 -38.52 -20.93
C LYS A 206 27.25 -37.19 -21.02
N THR A 207 28.08 -36.99 -22.04
CA THR A 207 29.01 -35.85 -22.10
C THR A 207 28.31 -34.52 -22.40
N THR A 208 28.98 -33.40 -22.13
CA THR A 208 28.49 -32.05 -22.46
C THR A 208 28.46 -31.80 -23.97
N ALA A 209 29.39 -32.40 -24.73
CA ALA A 209 29.38 -32.35 -26.20
C ALA A 209 28.17 -33.09 -26.79
N GLU A 210 27.83 -34.25 -26.22
CA GLU A 210 26.63 -35.01 -26.60
C GLU A 210 25.33 -34.27 -26.25
N PHE A 211 25.33 -33.38 -25.25
CA PHE A 211 24.16 -32.57 -24.92
C PHE A 211 23.75 -31.64 -26.09
N GLU A 212 24.72 -31.09 -26.83
CA GLU A 212 24.44 -30.29 -28.04
C GLU A 212 23.90 -31.14 -29.20
N ILE A 213 24.24 -32.44 -29.25
CA ILE A 213 23.63 -33.37 -30.21
C ILE A 213 22.14 -33.53 -29.89
N VAL A 214 21.77 -33.69 -28.60
CA VAL A 214 20.37 -33.76 -28.18
C VAL A 214 19.62 -32.46 -28.52
N LYS A 215 20.26 -31.30 -28.39
CA LYS A 215 19.70 -30.02 -28.84
C LYS A 215 19.48 -29.99 -30.35
N SER A 216 20.41 -30.53 -31.14
CA SER A 216 20.26 -30.64 -32.61
C SER A 216 19.10 -31.57 -33.00
N ILE A 217 18.89 -32.66 -32.24
CA ILE A 217 17.73 -33.55 -32.40
C ILE A 217 16.44 -32.78 -32.10
N LYS A 218 16.41 -32.05 -30.98
CA LYS A 218 15.26 -31.22 -30.57
C LYS A 218 14.85 -30.24 -31.67
N GLU A 219 15.80 -29.51 -32.25
CA GLU A 219 15.52 -28.47 -33.24
C GLU A 219 15.03 -29.02 -34.59
N ARG A 220 15.50 -30.19 -35.01
CA ARG A 220 15.17 -30.77 -36.32
C ARG A 220 13.92 -31.65 -36.30
N VAL A 221 13.70 -32.39 -35.21
CA VAL A 221 12.76 -33.52 -35.19
C VAL A 221 11.52 -33.24 -34.32
N CYS A 222 11.64 -32.50 -33.23
CA CYS A 222 10.52 -32.32 -32.30
C CYS A 222 9.42 -31.41 -32.86
N PHE A 223 8.17 -31.73 -32.51
CA PHE A 223 6.98 -30.97 -32.90
C PHE A 223 5.93 -31.02 -31.78
N LEU A 224 5.00 -30.08 -31.79
CA LEU A 224 3.86 -30.01 -30.88
C LEU A 224 2.57 -30.33 -31.61
N THR A 225 1.64 -30.93 -30.89
CA THR A 225 0.32 -31.30 -31.40
C THR A 225 -0.75 -30.46 -30.71
N ALA A 226 -1.91 -30.27 -31.34
CA ALA A 226 -2.99 -29.49 -30.73
C ALA A 226 -3.61 -30.18 -29.48
N THR A 227 -3.56 -31.52 -29.43
CA THR A 227 -4.09 -32.32 -28.32
C THR A 227 -3.21 -33.56 -28.08
N ALA A 228 -2.43 -33.55 -27.00
CA ALA A 228 -1.46 -34.60 -26.68
C ALA A 228 -2.07 -36.02 -26.61
N GLN A 229 -3.32 -36.15 -26.15
CA GLN A 229 -4.00 -37.45 -25.99
C GLN A 229 -4.32 -38.17 -27.31
N LYS A 230 -4.44 -37.44 -28.43
CA LYS A 230 -4.81 -38.05 -29.72
C LYS A 230 -3.65 -38.78 -30.40
N GLU A 231 -2.41 -38.35 -30.18
CA GLU A 231 -1.24 -38.97 -30.81
C GLU A 231 -0.67 -40.16 -30.03
N ASP A 232 -0.89 -40.24 -28.71
CA ASP A 232 -0.51 -41.44 -27.95
C ASP A 232 -1.21 -42.72 -28.45
N VAL A 233 -2.30 -42.58 -29.22
CA VAL A 233 -3.04 -43.66 -29.88
C VAL A 233 -2.42 -44.07 -31.23
N ASN A 234 -1.72 -43.15 -31.93
CA ASN A 234 -1.15 -43.36 -33.26
C ASN A 234 0.38 -43.63 -33.18
N GLN A 235 0.80 -44.68 -32.47
CA GLN A 235 2.22 -44.98 -32.17
C GLN A 235 3.08 -45.47 -33.36
N THR A 236 2.58 -45.50 -34.59
CA THR A 236 3.23 -46.25 -35.69
C THR A 236 4.32 -45.51 -36.48
N ASP A 237 4.47 -44.18 -36.32
CA ASP A 237 5.43 -43.41 -37.13
C ASP A 237 6.74 -43.15 -36.36
N LYS A 238 7.83 -43.85 -36.71
CA LYS A 238 9.19 -43.58 -36.20
C LYS A 238 9.98 -42.79 -37.25
N SER A 239 10.66 -41.72 -36.86
CA SER A 239 11.58 -41.00 -37.76
C SER A 239 13.03 -41.30 -37.44
N GLN A 240 13.84 -41.50 -38.48
CA GLN A 240 15.28 -41.72 -38.34
C GLN A 240 16.06 -40.41 -38.26
N PHE A 241 17.05 -40.36 -37.36
CA PHE A 241 17.99 -39.26 -37.24
C PHE A 241 19.43 -39.77 -37.32
N THR A 242 20.25 -39.19 -38.21
CA THR A 242 21.67 -39.54 -38.35
C THR A 242 22.54 -38.73 -37.37
N LEU A 243 23.26 -39.42 -36.50
CA LEU A 243 24.25 -38.84 -35.60
C LEU A 243 25.52 -38.40 -36.36
N PRO A 244 26.38 -37.55 -35.75
CA PRO A 244 27.66 -37.14 -36.35
C PRO A 244 28.64 -38.28 -36.63
N ASP A 245 28.47 -39.44 -36.00
CA ASP A 245 29.26 -40.66 -36.23
C ASP A 245 28.72 -41.51 -37.40
N GLY A 246 27.62 -41.09 -38.03
CA GLY A 246 26.95 -41.80 -39.12
C GLY A 246 25.90 -42.83 -38.67
N THR A 247 25.73 -43.07 -37.36
CA THR A 247 24.72 -44.00 -36.85
C THR A 247 23.31 -43.40 -36.93
N THR A 248 22.31 -44.23 -37.23
CA THR A 248 20.89 -43.81 -37.31
C THR A 248 20.12 -44.20 -36.05
N ILE A 249 19.43 -43.23 -35.45
CA ILE A 249 18.56 -43.37 -34.27
C ILE A 249 17.10 -43.34 -34.70
N ASP A 250 16.29 -44.29 -34.21
CA ASP A 250 14.85 -44.30 -34.40
C ASP A 250 14.15 -43.53 -33.27
N LEU A 251 13.53 -42.40 -33.60
CA LEU A 251 12.83 -41.54 -32.64
C LEU A 251 11.31 -41.75 -32.75
N GLY A 252 10.71 -42.18 -31.65
CA GLY A 252 9.26 -42.46 -31.55
C GLY A 252 8.51 -41.34 -30.81
N SER A 253 8.06 -41.66 -29.60
CA SER A 253 7.21 -40.78 -28.77
C SER A 253 7.96 -39.60 -28.15
N SER A 254 9.29 -39.69 -28.04
CA SER A 254 10.14 -38.66 -27.47
C SER A 254 10.03 -37.30 -28.18
N ARG A 255 9.71 -37.30 -29.48
CA ARG A 255 9.66 -36.12 -30.35
C ARG A 255 8.56 -35.13 -29.99
N TYR A 256 7.36 -35.63 -29.67
CA TYR A 256 6.23 -34.77 -29.31
C TYR A 256 6.08 -34.61 -27.80
N ARG A 257 6.51 -35.60 -26.99
CA ARG A 257 6.49 -35.48 -25.52
C ARG A 257 7.52 -34.50 -24.99
N ALA A 258 8.67 -34.35 -25.64
CA ALA A 258 9.71 -33.45 -25.18
C ALA A 258 9.26 -31.97 -25.06
N PRO A 259 8.69 -31.36 -26.12
CA PRO A 259 8.25 -29.96 -26.05
C PRO A 259 6.97 -29.75 -25.20
N GLU A 260 6.22 -30.79 -24.83
CA GLU A 260 5.07 -30.66 -23.94
C GLU A 260 5.46 -30.17 -22.54
N VAL A 261 6.73 -30.28 -22.14
CA VAL A 261 7.25 -29.67 -20.89
C VAL A 261 6.98 -28.17 -20.80
N LEU A 262 6.92 -27.47 -21.94
CA LEU A 262 6.60 -26.04 -21.97
C LEU A 262 5.14 -25.75 -21.61
N PHE A 263 4.23 -26.69 -21.87
CA PHE A 263 2.80 -26.56 -21.56
C PHE A 263 2.45 -27.24 -20.23
N ASN A 264 3.14 -28.33 -19.88
CA ASN A 264 3.01 -29.04 -18.63
C ASN A 264 4.39 -29.25 -17.95
N PRO A 265 4.85 -28.27 -17.15
CA PRO A 265 6.12 -28.36 -16.43
C PRO A 265 6.19 -29.49 -15.38
N GLU A 266 5.05 -30.03 -14.94
CA GLU A 266 5.02 -31.15 -13.98
C GLU A 266 5.80 -32.37 -14.48
N LEU A 267 5.96 -32.52 -15.80
CA LEU A 267 6.73 -33.60 -16.43
C LEU A 267 8.21 -33.61 -16.04
N ILE A 268 8.80 -32.45 -15.70
CA ILE A 268 10.18 -32.35 -15.21
C ILE A 268 10.24 -32.32 -13.67
N GLY A 269 9.09 -32.36 -12.99
CA GLY A 269 8.97 -32.26 -11.53
C GLY A 269 9.04 -30.83 -11.02
N ASP A 270 8.76 -29.84 -11.87
CA ASP A 270 8.69 -28.42 -11.50
C ASP A 270 7.21 -27.98 -11.44
N GLU A 271 6.80 -27.38 -10.32
CA GLU A 271 5.42 -26.95 -10.04
C GLU A 271 5.11 -25.55 -10.64
N CYS A 272 5.78 -25.20 -11.73
CA CYS A 272 5.58 -23.94 -12.43
C CYS A 272 4.39 -23.98 -13.39
N GLU A 273 3.78 -22.81 -13.63
CA GLU A 273 2.71 -22.64 -14.63
C GLU A 273 3.21 -22.90 -16.06
N GLY A 274 2.33 -23.43 -16.92
CA GLY A 274 2.65 -23.62 -18.33
C GLY A 274 2.67 -22.30 -19.11
N ILE A 275 3.33 -22.26 -20.28
CA ILE A 275 3.43 -21.05 -21.12
C ILE A 275 2.08 -20.38 -21.41
N HIS A 276 1.06 -21.17 -21.67
CA HIS A 276 -0.30 -20.71 -21.96
C HIS A 276 -0.98 -20.05 -20.76
N GLU A 277 -0.69 -20.53 -19.54
CA GLU A 277 -1.19 -19.99 -18.28
C GLU A 277 -0.47 -18.70 -17.92
N ILE A 278 0.87 -18.67 -18.03
CA ILE A 278 1.69 -17.44 -17.86
C ILE A 278 1.16 -16.31 -18.74
N LEU A 279 0.91 -16.61 -20.02
CA LEU A 279 0.42 -15.62 -20.98
C LEU A 279 -0.97 -15.09 -20.59
N SER A 280 -1.88 -15.98 -20.20
CA SER A 280 -3.21 -15.57 -19.74
C SER A 280 -3.16 -14.82 -18.40
N GLY A 281 -2.34 -15.29 -17.44
CA GLY A 281 -2.13 -14.65 -16.15
C GLY A 281 -1.55 -13.25 -16.30
N SER A 282 -0.60 -13.06 -17.21
CA SER A 282 -0.03 -11.75 -17.53
C SER A 282 -1.09 -10.77 -18.06
N ILE A 283 -1.97 -11.26 -18.94
CA ILE A 283 -3.09 -10.45 -19.44
C ILE A 283 -4.12 -10.19 -18.33
N GLN A 284 -4.40 -11.17 -17.47
CA GLN A 284 -5.37 -11.00 -16.37
C GLN A 284 -4.87 -10.05 -15.27
N ARG A 285 -3.57 -9.95 -15.03
CA ARG A 285 -3.00 -8.95 -14.10
C ARG A 285 -3.06 -7.52 -14.64
N SER A 286 -3.18 -7.36 -15.97
CA SER A 286 -3.34 -6.04 -16.58
C SER A 286 -4.76 -5.48 -16.39
N ASP A 287 -4.87 -4.15 -16.52
CA ASP A 287 -6.12 -3.42 -16.39
C ASP A 287 -7.20 -3.97 -17.33
N MET A 288 -8.46 -3.99 -16.86
CA MET A 288 -9.59 -4.62 -17.54
C MET A 288 -9.78 -4.13 -18.99
N ASP A 289 -9.58 -2.83 -19.22
CA ASP A 289 -9.74 -2.19 -20.53
C ASP A 289 -8.70 -2.66 -21.55
N LEU A 290 -7.48 -2.98 -21.09
CA LEU A 290 -6.36 -3.35 -21.95
C LEU A 290 -6.44 -4.81 -22.39
N ARG A 291 -7.08 -5.69 -21.59
CA ARG A 291 -7.08 -7.14 -21.82
C ARG A 291 -7.53 -7.52 -23.22
N ARG A 292 -8.58 -6.86 -23.73
CA ARG A 292 -9.11 -7.12 -25.09
C ARG A 292 -8.08 -6.79 -26.17
N ILE A 293 -7.35 -5.69 -26.02
CA ILE A 293 -6.31 -5.25 -26.97
C ILE A 293 -5.13 -6.21 -26.90
N LEU A 294 -4.75 -6.64 -25.69
CA LEU A 294 -3.65 -7.55 -25.44
C LEU A 294 -3.89 -8.95 -26.04
N TYR A 295 -5.09 -9.52 -25.89
CA TYR A 295 -5.44 -10.80 -26.53
C TYR A 295 -5.45 -10.73 -28.07
N GLN A 296 -5.70 -9.55 -28.65
CA GLN A 296 -5.65 -9.34 -30.11
C GLN A 296 -4.22 -9.15 -30.63
N ASN A 297 -3.26 -8.82 -29.75
CA ASN A 297 -1.91 -8.44 -30.13
C ASN A 297 -0.89 -9.29 -29.36
N ILE A 298 -0.96 -10.61 -29.52
CA ILE A 298 0.05 -11.52 -28.96
C ILE A 298 1.18 -11.66 -29.99
N VAL A 299 2.43 -11.48 -29.57
CA VAL A 299 3.63 -11.61 -30.41
C VAL A 299 4.53 -12.71 -29.84
N LEU A 300 4.94 -13.64 -30.69
CA LEU A 300 5.86 -14.72 -30.32
C LEU A 300 7.31 -14.34 -30.63
N SER A 301 8.19 -14.53 -29.66
CA SER A 301 9.64 -14.35 -29.75
C SER A 301 10.38 -15.56 -29.17
N GLY A 302 11.64 -15.75 -29.58
CA GLY A 302 12.53 -16.74 -28.99
C GLY A 302 12.55 -18.10 -29.71
N GLY A 303 13.67 -18.82 -29.56
CA GLY A 303 13.97 -20.04 -30.31
C GLY A 303 13.03 -21.21 -30.00
N SER A 304 12.54 -21.32 -28.76
CA SER A 304 11.64 -22.41 -28.36
C SER A 304 10.22 -22.25 -28.94
N THR A 305 9.88 -21.08 -29.51
CA THR A 305 8.61 -20.88 -30.24
C THR A 305 8.65 -21.37 -31.69
N LEU A 306 9.77 -21.95 -32.14
CA LEU A 306 9.96 -22.46 -33.50
C LEU A 306 9.49 -23.91 -33.68
N PHE A 307 9.06 -24.60 -32.61
CA PHE A 307 8.47 -25.93 -32.74
C PHE A 307 7.28 -25.91 -33.71
N ARG A 308 7.23 -26.91 -34.59
CA ARG A 308 6.10 -27.07 -35.52
C ARG A 308 4.83 -27.29 -34.69
N GLY A 309 3.75 -26.58 -35.02
CA GLY A 309 2.48 -26.66 -34.28
C GLY A 309 2.41 -25.86 -32.96
N PHE A 310 3.47 -25.13 -32.56
CA PHE A 310 3.48 -24.34 -31.31
C PHE A 310 2.34 -23.30 -31.26
N GLY A 311 2.15 -22.54 -32.34
CA GLY A 311 1.11 -21.51 -32.41
C GLY A 311 -0.31 -22.07 -32.35
N ASP A 312 -0.56 -23.21 -32.98
CA ASP A 312 -1.87 -23.85 -32.99
C ASP A 312 -2.22 -24.45 -31.62
N ARG A 313 -1.24 -25.10 -30.98
CA ARG A 313 -1.35 -25.60 -29.60
C ARG A 313 -1.62 -24.47 -28.61
N LEU A 314 -0.88 -23.37 -28.70
CA LEU A 314 -1.09 -22.19 -27.86
C LEU A 314 -2.46 -21.56 -28.10
N LEU A 315 -2.92 -21.48 -29.35
CA LEU A 315 -4.25 -20.95 -29.68
C LEU A 315 -5.36 -21.83 -29.10
N ALA A 316 -5.22 -23.16 -29.15
CA ALA A 316 -6.19 -24.09 -28.59
C ALA A 316 -6.32 -23.94 -27.07
N GLU A 317 -5.19 -23.86 -26.35
CA GLU A 317 -5.19 -23.67 -24.89
C GLU A 317 -5.71 -22.28 -24.48
N LEU A 318 -5.31 -21.22 -25.20
CA LEU A 318 -5.81 -19.88 -24.90
C LEU A 318 -7.32 -19.76 -25.15
N LYS A 319 -7.87 -20.45 -26.16
CA LYS A 319 -9.34 -20.51 -26.37
C LYS A 319 -10.07 -21.21 -25.22
N ARG A 320 -9.40 -22.13 -24.50
CA ARG A 320 -9.96 -22.81 -23.33
C ARG A 320 -9.97 -21.92 -22.10
N ILE A 321 -8.93 -21.12 -21.90
CA ILE A 321 -8.74 -20.26 -20.71
C ILE A 321 -9.40 -18.89 -20.87
N ALA A 322 -9.36 -18.29 -22.06
CA ALA A 322 -9.84 -16.93 -22.28
C ALA A 322 -11.38 -16.85 -22.31
N PRO A 323 -11.98 -15.68 -21.96
CA PRO A 323 -13.41 -15.45 -22.09
C PRO A 323 -13.89 -15.64 -23.55
N LYS A 324 -15.02 -16.34 -23.74
CA LYS A 324 -15.54 -16.75 -25.06
C LYS A 324 -15.79 -15.60 -26.05
N GLU A 325 -15.92 -14.37 -25.57
CA GLU A 325 -16.23 -13.18 -26.36
C GLU A 325 -15.00 -12.49 -26.98
N VAL A 326 -13.78 -12.89 -26.59
CA VAL A 326 -12.54 -12.20 -27.00
C VAL A 326 -11.92 -12.85 -28.24
N LYS A 327 -11.64 -12.03 -29.26
CA LYS A 327 -10.91 -12.47 -30.45
C LYS A 327 -9.41 -12.56 -30.15
N ILE A 328 -8.87 -13.78 -30.18
CA ILE A 328 -7.44 -14.05 -29.96
C ILE A 328 -6.71 -14.00 -31.30
N LYS A 329 -5.61 -13.25 -31.36
CA LYS A 329 -4.73 -13.20 -32.55
C LYS A 329 -3.27 -13.30 -32.13
N ILE A 330 -2.63 -14.37 -32.58
CA ILE A 330 -1.22 -14.66 -32.33
C ILE A 330 -0.43 -14.29 -33.59
N SER A 331 0.58 -13.45 -33.42
CA SER A 331 1.47 -12.98 -34.47
C SER A 331 2.81 -13.64 -34.31
N ALA A 332 3.21 -14.40 -35.31
CA ALA A 332 4.47 -15.12 -35.31
C ALA A 332 5.32 -14.58 -36.47
N PRO A 333 6.30 -13.67 -36.22
CA PRO A 333 7.22 -13.20 -37.27
C PRO A 333 7.96 -14.39 -37.90
N ARG A 334 8.49 -14.24 -39.12
CA ARG A 334 9.32 -15.29 -39.74
C ARG A 334 10.68 -15.42 -39.05
N GLU A 335 11.26 -14.28 -38.64
CA GLU A 335 12.58 -14.19 -38.02
C GLU A 335 12.49 -14.07 -36.48
N ARG A 336 11.75 -14.98 -35.83
CA ARG A 336 11.54 -14.94 -34.36
C ARG A 336 12.81 -15.11 -33.55
N LEU A 337 13.81 -15.80 -34.11
CA LEU A 337 15.10 -16.02 -33.48
C LEU A 337 15.87 -14.70 -33.27
N TYR A 338 15.72 -13.76 -34.20
CA TYR A 338 16.47 -12.50 -34.24
C TYR A 338 15.61 -11.27 -33.90
N SER A 339 14.33 -11.45 -33.59
CA SER A 339 13.39 -10.34 -33.37
C SER A 339 13.83 -9.37 -32.26
N THR A 340 14.42 -9.89 -31.18
CA THR A 340 15.01 -9.09 -30.09
C THR A 340 16.15 -8.21 -30.61
N TRP A 341 17.07 -8.79 -31.38
CA TRP A 341 18.23 -8.09 -31.94
C TRP A 341 17.82 -7.06 -33.01
N ILE A 342 16.88 -7.41 -33.91
CA ILE A 342 16.34 -6.50 -34.93
C ILE A 342 15.69 -5.28 -34.26
N GLY A 343 14.93 -5.49 -33.19
CA GLY A 343 14.35 -4.39 -32.42
C GLY A 343 15.41 -3.49 -31.77
N GLY A 344 16.51 -4.06 -31.31
CA GLY A 344 17.68 -3.33 -30.81
C GLY A 344 18.35 -2.52 -31.91
N SER A 345 18.54 -3.11 -33.10
CA SER A 345 19.09 -2.46 -34.29
C SER A 345 18.26 -1.25 -34.72
N ILE A 346 16.93 -1.41 -34.74
CA ILE A 346 15.99 -0.31 -35.02
C ILE A 346 16.11 0.78 -33.95
N LEU A 347 16.02 0.41 -32.66
CA LEU A 347 16.08 1.39 -31.57
C LEU A 347 17.38 2.19 -31.57
N ALA A 348 18.51 1.52 -31.79
CA ALA A 348 19.83 2.14 -31.80
C ALA A 348 20.07 3.03 -33.03
N SER A 349 19.34 2.79 -34.13
CA SER A 349 19.39 3.65 -35.33
C SER A 349 18.60 4.96 -35.19
N LEU A 350 17.73 5.09 -34.19
CA LEU A 350 16.93 6.29 -33.96
C LEU A 350 17.76 7.41 -33.31
N ASP A 351 17.60 8.65 -33.77
CA ASP A 351 18.27 9.82 -33.17
C ASP A 351 17.95 10.01 -31.67
N THR A 352 16.80 9.51 -31.23
CA THR A 352 16.39 9.54 -29.82
C THR A 352 17.27 8.69 -28.94
N PHE A 353 17.96 7.69 -29.49
CA PHE A 353 18.83 6.79 -28.74
C PHE A 353 19.93 7.53 -27.97
N LYS A 354 20.45 8.62 -28.55
CA LYS A 354 21.45 9.51 -27.93
C LYS A 354 21.02 10.13 -26.60
N LYS A 355 19.70 10.22 -26.36
CA LYS A 355 19.13 10.80 -25.14
C LYS A 355 18.90 9.77 -24.02
N ILE A 356 18.99 8.48 -24.34
CA ILE A 356 18.55 7.39 -23.45
C ILE A 356 19.75 6.58 -22.91
N TRP A 357 20.89 6.53 -23.62
CA TRP A 357 22.08 5.86 -23.11
C TRP A 357 22.73 6.59 -21.94
N VAL A 358 23.58 5.87 -21.19
CA VAL A 358 24.42 6.42 -20.12
C VAL A 358 25.82 6.59 -20.66
N THR A 359 26.40 7.78 -20.53
CA THR A 359 27.78 8.02 -20.96
C THR A 359 28.79 7.62 -19.87
N LYS A 360 30.02 7.28 -20.27
CA LYS A 360 31.09 6.95 -19.32
C LYS A 360 31.37 8.06 -18.31
N ARG A 361 31.34 9.32 -18.74
CA ARG A 361 31.50 10.48 -17.84
C ARG A 361 30.41 10.54 -16.77
N GLU A 362 29.16 10.28 -17.15
CA GLU A 362 28.06 10.22 -16.18
C GLU A 362 28.26 9.06 -15.19
N TYR A 363 28.71 7.89 -15.67
CA TYR A 363 29.03 6.74 -14.83
C TYR A 363 30.16 7.05 -13.83
N ASP A 364 31.26 7.66 -14.26
CA ASP A 364 32.40 7.96 -13.38
C ASP A 364 32.04 8.96 -12.25
N THR A 365 31.09 9.88 -12.50
CA THR A 365 30.67 10.89 -11.52
C THR A 365 29.68 10.38 -10.47
N GLU A 366 28.73 9.53 -10.86
CA GLU A 366 27.62 9.10 -10.00
C GLU A 366 27.72 7.60 -9.59
N GLY A 367 28.68 6.88 -10.16
CA GLY A 367 28.91 5.45 -9.96
C GLY A 367 27.76 4.55 -10.43
N ALA A 368 27.74 3.31 -9.92
CA ALA A 368 26.76 2.28 -10.28
C ALA A 368 25.28 2.66 -9.99
N LYS A 369 25.03 3.64 -9.10
CA LYS A 369 23.69 4.15 -8.75
C LYS A 369 22.98 4.82 -9.93
N MET A 370 23.70 5.23 -10.97
CA MET A 370 23.13 5.92 -12.14
C MET A 370 22.31 4.99 -13.04
N SER A 371 22.57 3.68 -13.02
CA SER A 371 21.78 2.70 -13.78
C SER A 371 20.27 2.76 -13.46
N GLU A 372 19.89 3.29 -12.29
CA GLU A 372 18.51 3.50 -11.86
C GLU A 372 17.83 4.74 -12.47
N LYS A 373 18.55 5.87 -12.61
CA LYS A 373 18.00 7.13 -13.14
C LYS A 373 17.71 7.05 -14.63
N THR A 374 18.39 6.18 -15.38
CA THR A 374 18.12 5.95 -16.82
C THR A 374 16.74 5.35 -17.04
N ALA A 375 16.26 4.50 -16.13
CA ALA A 375 14.88 4.00 -16.14
C ALA A 375 13.85 5.11 -15.82
N GLN A 376 14.23 6.13 -15.06
CA GLN A 376 13.40 7.30 -14.74
C GLN A 376 13.39 8.35 -15.84
N ARG A 377 14.53 8.60 -16.53
CA ARG A 377 14.62 9.51 -17.69
C ARG A 377 13.67 9.10 -18.82
N ARG A 378 13.44 7.78 -19.01
CA ARG A 378 12.40 7.22 -19.91
C ARG A 378 10.99 7.77 -19.63
N ARG A 379 10.64 8.04 -18.36
CA ARG A 379 9.31 8.59 -17.99
C ARG A 379 9.20 10.09 -18.26
N GLN A 380 10.31 10.83 -18.21
CA GLN A 380 10.31 12.30 -18.31
C GLN A 380 10.36 12.82 -19.76
N THR A 381 11.10 12.16 -20.66
CA THR A 381 11.14 12.54 -22.08
C THR A 381 9.80 12.34 -22.79
N ASP A 382 9.00 11.38 -22.32
CA ASP A 382 7.77 10.98 -23.00
C ASP A 382 6.52 11.73 -22.51
N ASN A 383 6.50 12.27 -21.28
CA ASN A 383 5.49 13.24 -20.87
C ASN A 383 5.54 14.56 -21.68
N LYS A 384 6.70 14.87 -22.30
CA LYS A 384 6.85 15.99 -23.25
C LYS A 384 6.46 15.62 -24.69
N ARG A 385 6.39 14.34 -25.04
CA ARG A 385 6.04 13.87 -26.39
C ARG A 385 4.55 13.57 -26.54
N SER A 386 3.91 13.02 -25.50
CA SER A 386 2.45 12.84 -25.47
C SER A 386 1.67 14.17 -25.48
N SER A 387 2.28 15.26 -24.98
CA SER A 387 1.74 16.62 -25.10
C SER A 387 1.93 17.23 -26.49
N ASN A 388 3.03 16.89 -27.20
CA ASN A 388 3.32 17.39 -28.55
C ASN A 388 2.62 16.60 -29.68
N ILE A 389 2.38 15.30 -29.50
CA ILE A 389 1.68 14.49 -30.53
C ILE A 389 0.17 14.83 -30.57
N ASN A 390 -0.41 15.22 -29.43
CA ASN A 390 -1.78 15.74 -29.37
C ASN A 390 -1.94 17.13 -30.02
N SER A 391 -0.86 17.93 -30.10
CA SER A 391 -0.86 19.20 -30.82
C SER A 391 -0.58 19.04 -32.33
N GLU A 392 0.16 18.01 -32.74
CA GLU A 392 0.39 17.70 -34.16
C GLU A 392 -0.82 17.04 -34.83
N GLN A 393 -1.54 16.12 -34.17
CA GLN A 393 -2.77 15.51 -34.71
C GLN A 393 -3.95 16.48 -34.79
N THR A 394 -3.97 17.52 -33.94
CA THR A 394 -4.93 18.62 -34.05
C THR A 394 -4.53 19.59 -35.18
N ASN A 395 -3.24 19.84 -35.38
CA ASN A 395 -2.74 20.67 -36.48
C ASN A 395 -2.93 20.03 -37.87
N GLU A 396 -2.77 18.71 -38.05
CA GLU A 396 -3.03 18.07 -39.35
C GLU A 396 -4.52 18.12 -39.75
N LYS A 397 -5.43 18.00 -38.78
CA LYS A 397 -6.88 18.17 -39.00
C LYS A 397 -7.26 19.63 -39.30
N ILE A 398 -6.56 20.59 -38.70
CA ILE A 398 -6.73 22.02 -38.99
C ILE A 398 -6.15 22.39 -40.36
N ILE A 399 -5.03 21.77 -40.79
CA ILE A 399 -4.38 21.97 -42.09
C ILE A 399 -5.22 21.36 -43.24
N ALA A 400 -5.86 20.21 -43.00
CA ALA A 400 -6.80 19.62 -43.95
C ALA A 400 -8.11 20.43 -44.07
N ALA A 401 -8.57 21.05 -42.97
CA ALA A 401 -9.74 21.94 -42.96
C ALA A 401 -9.46 23.32 -43.60
N THR A 402 -8.22 23.82 -43.53
CA THR A 402 -7.82 25.10 -44.15
C THR A 402 -7.52 24.97 -45.64
N LYS A 403 -7.11 23.79 -46.15
CA LYS A 403 -6.95 23.54 -47.60
C LYS A 403 -8.26 23.54 -48.40
N LYS A 404 -9.43 23.44 -47.75
CA LYS A 404 -10.75 23.49 -48.43
C LYS A 404 -11.39 24.90 -48.48
N ARG A 405 -10.74 25.96 -47.97
CA ARG A 405 -11.40 27.29 -47.85
C ARG A 405 -10.68 28.48 -48.47
N LYS A 406 -9.62 28.27 -49.28
CA LYS A 406 -9.02 29.34 -50.09
C LYS A 406 -8.69 28.87 -51.52
N GLN A 407 -9.72 28.47 -52.25
CA GLN A 407 -9.86 28.83 -53.66
C GLN A 407 -10.82 30.03 -53.72
N SER A 408 -10.28 31.24 -53.57
CA SER A 408 -10.76 32.42 -54.29
C SER A 408 -9.95 33.65 -53.86
N ARG A 409 -9.44 34.37 -54.87
CA ARG A 409 -8.94 35.74 -54.86
C ARG A 409 -7.46 35.94 -54.46
N HIS A 410 -6.61 35.75 -55.47
CA HIS A 410 -5.43 36.57 -55.69
C HIS A 410 -5.86 38.00 -56.06
N THR A 411 -5.20 39.00 -55.49
CA THR A 411 -4.53 40.09 -56.24
C THR A 411 -3.55 40.80 -55.31
N SER A 412 -2.30 40.83 -55.73
CA SER A 412 -1.15 41.55 -55.16
C SER A 412 -1.22 43.03 -55.46
N PHE A 413 -0.78 43.89 -54.54
CA PHE A 413 0.02 45.07 -54.89
C PHE A 413 0.90 45.47 -53.69
N SER A 414 2.18 45.68 -53.97
CA SER A 414 3.18 46.18 -53.04
C SER A 414 3.15 47.71 -52.99
N PHE A 415 3.49 48.29 -51.84
CA PHE A 415 4.12 49.62 -51.79
C PHE A 415 5.07 49.69 -50.60
N GLN A 416 6.36 49.84 -50.90
CA GLN A 416 7.36 50.36 -49.97
C GLN A 416 7.18 51.89 -49.89
N SER A 417 7.23 52.47 -48.69
CA SER A 417 8.32 53.37 -48.25
C SER A 417 7.91 54.36 -47.15
N LEU A 418 8.92 54.74 -46.35
CA LEU A 418 9.07 55.96 -45.54
C LEU A 418 8.28 56.12 -44.22
N LEU A 419 8.99 55.91 -43.10
CA LEU A 419 9.37 56.96 -42.11
C LEU A 419 10.04 56.33 -40.86
N PRO A 420 11.36 56.49 -40.64
CA PRO A 420 12.08 55.99 -39.47
C PRO A 420 12.27 57.13 -38.46
N LYS A 421 11.56 57.09 -37.33
CA LYS A 421 11.94 57.77 -36.06
C LYS A 421 11.03 57.41 -34.86
N ILE A 422 9.85 56.81 -35.10
CA ILE A 422 8.92 56.35 -34.03
C ILE A 422 9.18 54.88 -33.59
N LYS A 423 9.80 54.06 -34.45
CA LYS A 423 10.00 52.61 -34.20
C LYS A 423 11.01 52.27 -33.09
N PHE A 424 11.95 53.15 -32.75
CA PHE A 424 12.98 52.84 -31.76
C PHE A 424 12.42 52.89 -30.32
N ARG A 425 11.61 53.91 -29.99
CA ARG A 425 10.96 54.01 -28.67
C ARG A 425 9.88 52.95 -28.44
N LEU A 426 9.17 52.52 -29.50
CA LEU A 426 8.17 51.47 -29.39
C LEU A 426 8.81 50.09 -29.22
N ARG A 427 9.91 49.80 -29.93
CA ARG A 427 10.65 48.54 -29.77
C ARG A 427 11.28 48.43 -28.38
N THR A 428 11.89 49.49 -27.85
CA THR A 428 12.45 49.45 -26.48
C THR A 428 11.37 49.25 -25.43
N LEU A 429 10.19 49.88 -25.58
CA LEU A 429 9.04 49.66 -24.69
C LEU A 429 8.53 48.21 -24.76
N ILE A 430 8.43 47.64 -25.97
CA ILE A 430 8.03 46.24 -26.17
C ILE A 430 9.06 45.28 -25.55
N TYR A 431 10.36 45.51 -25.75
CA TYR A 431 11.40 44.71 -25.10
C TYR A 431 11.36 44.82 -23.57
N LEU A 432 11.04 45.98 -23.02
CA LEU A 432 10.93 46.18 -21.58
C LEU A 432 9.70 45.46 -21.00
N ILE A 433 8.57 45.47 -21.71
CA ILE A 433 7.37 44.71 -21.35
C ILE A 433 7.64 43.20 -21.45
N ILE A 434 8.31 42.73 -22.50
CA ILE A 434 8.70 41.32 -22.64
C ILE A 434 9.65 40.92 -21.50
N CYS A 435 10.65 41.74 -21.18
CA CYS A 435 11.52 41.51 -20.03
C CYS A 435 10.74 41.45 -18.71
N LEU A 436 9.79 42.35 -18.47
CA LEU A 436 8.95 42.33 -17.27
C LEU A 436 8.07 41.08 -17.21
N VAL A 437 7.51 40.62 -18.33
CA VAL A 437 6.73 39.37 -18.41
C VAL A 437 7.63 38.16 -18.15
N VAL A 438 8.84 38.14 -18.70
CA VAL A 438 9.83 37.08 -18.44
C VAL A 438 10.25 37.09 -16.98
N LEU A 439 10.53 38.26 -16.39
CA LEU A 439 10.89 38.41 -14.97
C LEU A 439 9.75 38.00 -14.04
N PHE A 440 8.51 38.36 -14.38
CA PHE A 440 7.32 37.91 -13.65
C PHE A 440 7.11 36.40 -13.78
N SER A 441 7.37 35.82 -14.96
CA SER A 441 7.29 34.37 -15.17
C SER A 441 8.39 33.64 -14.39
N LEU A 442 9.61 34.16 -14.37
CA LEU A 442 10.72 33.64 -13.56
C LEU A 442 10.44 33.77 -12.07
N TYR A 443 9.88 34.90 -11.63
CA TYR A 443 9.45 35.10 -10.25
C TYR A 443 8.35 34.12 -9.84
N LYS A 444 7.35 33.87 -10.71
CA LYS A 444 6.32 32.85 -10.52
C LYS A 444 6.91 31.44 -10.45
N ILE A 445 7.88 31.13 -11.30
CA ILE A 445 8.59 29.84 -11.31
C ILE A 445 9.41 29.68 -10.02
N LEU A 446 10.15 30.70 -9.61
CA LEU A 446 10.95 30.72 -8.39
C LEU A 446 10.07 30.58 -7.14
N LEU A 447 8.97 31.33 -7.05
CA LEU A 447 7.97 31.16 -6.00
C LEU A 447 7.37 29.76 -5.99
N GLY A 448 7.13 29.18 -7.18
CA GLY A 448 6.69 27.80 -7.33
C GLY A 448 7.69 26.81 -6.73
N PHE A 449 8.98 26.93 -7.09
CA PHE A 449 10.05 26.09 -6.53
C PHE A 449 10.19 26.24 -5.01
N ILE A 450 10.18 27.48 -4.49
CA ILE A 450 10.27 27.75 -3.06
C ILE A 450 9.06 27.14 -2.32
N TYR A 451 7.85 27.35 -2.85
CA TYR A 451 6.64 26.78 -2.27
C TYR A 451 6.64 25.25 -2.32
N ASP A 452 7.19 24.66 -3.39
CA ASP A 452 7.33 23.22 -3.56
C ASP A 452 8.30 22.61 -2.55
N GLU A 453 9.41 23.28 -2.27
CA GLU A 453 10.39 22.89 -1.27
C GLU A 453 9.78 22.87 0.14
N TYR A 454 8.99 23.89 0.49
CA TYR A 454 8.33 23.97 1.81
C TYR A 454 7.28 22.88 2.06
N THR A 455 6.60 22.37 1.03
CA THR A 455 5.56 21.34 1.22
C THR A 455 6.09 20.00 1.73
N ASN A 456 7.34 19.64 1.40
CA ASN A 456 7.91 18.31 1.67
C ASN A 456 8.96 18.31 2.80
N ILE A 457 9.09 19.42 3.54
CA ILE A 457 10.08 19.57 4.61
C ILE A 457 9.35 19.71 5.97
N PRO A 458 9.86 19.05 7.04
CA PRO A 458 9.33 19.21 8.39
C PRO A 458 9.47 20.66 8.89
N ILE A 459 8.61 21.06 9.82
CA ILE A 459 8.73 22.37 10.45
C ILE A 459 10.09 22.56 11.14
N ASN A 460 10.69 23.73 10.96
CA ASN A 460 11.98 24.11 11.55
C ASN A 460 11.80 24.56 13.03
N LEU A 461 11.39 23.62 13.89
CA LEU A 461 11.28 23.78 15.34
C LEU A 461 11.87 22.53 16.02
N PRO A 462 12.36 22.63 17.27
CA PRO A 462 12.85 21.47 18.00
C PRO A 462 11.74 20.40 18.10
N LYS A 463 12.12 19.13 17.93
CA LYS A 463 11.17 18.01 18.05
C LYS A 463 10.61 17.95 19.46
N LEU A 464 9.31 17.66 19.57
CA LEU A 464 8.65 17.48 20.85
C LEU A 464 8.93 16.10 21.43
N VAL A 465 9.15 15.10 20.56
CA VAL A 465 9.53 13.74 20.92
C VAL A 465 11.05 13.60 20.82
N ASN A 466 11.71 13.50 21.97
CA ASN A 466 13.12 13.15 22.03
C ASN A 466 13.29 11.63 21.85
N VAL A 467 14.02 11.22 20.82
CA VAL A 467 14.34 9.80 20.56
C VAL A 467 15.27 9.24 21.65
N ASN A 468 16.07 10.09 22.29
CA ASN A 468 17.04 9.68 23.31
C ASN A 468 16.45 9.59 24.73
N GLU A 469 15.29 10.20 24.98
CA GLU A 469 14.55 10.05 26.25
C GLU A 469 13.56 8.89 26.07
N THR A 470 14.09 7.67 25.99
CA THR A 470 13.26 6.47 25.91
C THR A 470 12.44 6.34 27.19
N ASN A 471 11.15 6.64 27.11
CA ASN A 471 10.25 6.42 28.22
C ASN A 471 10.10 4.90 28.42
N LEU A 472 10.85 4.35 29.38
CA LEU A 472 10.95 2.92 29.68
C LEU A 472 9.57 2.28 29.84
N GLU A 473 8.64 2.99 30.49
CA GLU A 473 7.27 2.52 30.77
C GLU A 473 6.44 2.27 29.50
N ARG A 474 6.74 2.93 28.38
CA ARG A 474 5.98 2.80 27.12
C ARG A 474 6.83 2.27 25.98
N PHE A 475 8.04 1.79 26.26
CA PHE A 475 8.94 1.29 25.24
C PHE A 475 8.39 0.05 24.52
N TRP A 476 8.00 -0.99 25.27
CA TRP A 476 7.25 -2.15 24.77
C TRP A 476 5.74 -2.01 24.99
N GLY A 477 4.96 -2.49 24.02
CA GLY A 477 3.51 -2.61 24.15
C GLY A 477 2.87 -3.40 23.01
N THR A 478 1.55 -3.53 23.07
CA THR A 478 0.67 -4.16 22.08
C THR A 478 0.43 -3.27 20.86
N TYR A 479 1.49 -2.60 20.38
CA TYR A 479 1.41 -1.49 19.44
C TYR A 479 1.15 -1.88 17.97
N ARG A 480 0.64 -3.08 17.72
CA ARG A 480 0.24 -3.62 16.41
C ARG A 480 -1.24 -3.99 16.42
N SER A 481 -2.09 -2.99 16.61
CA SER A 481 -3.52 -3.18 16.81
C SER A 481 -4.26 -3.77 15.60
N ASN A 482 -3.66 -3.76 14.40
CA ASN A 482 -4.17 -4.41 13.20
C ASN A 482 -4.20 -5.95 13.31
N LEU A 483 -3.40 -6.52 14.20
CA LEU A 483 -3.39 -7.96 14.50
C LEU A 483 -4.36 -8.28 15.64
N TYR A 484 -4.81 -9.52 15.69
CA TYR A 484 -5.52 -10.03 16.87
C TYR A 484 -4.65 -9.94 18.13
N PHE A 485 -3.39 -10.36 18.05
CA PHE A 485 -2.40 -10.08 19.07
C PHE A 485 -1.03 -9.83 18.43
N GLY A 486 -0.42 -8.70 18.78
CA GLY A 486 0.86 -8.27 18.23
C GLY A 486 1.61 -7.36 19.18
N LEU A 487 2.93 -7.56 19.27
CA LEU A 487 3.84 -6.79 20.11
C LEU A 487 4.81 -6.01 19.25
N LYS A 488 5.22 -4.84 19.71
CA LYS A 488 6.23 -4.02 19.04
C LYS A 488 6.83 -3.06 20.06
N HIS A 489 8.13 -2.78 19.96
CA HIS A 489 8.73 -1.67 20.70
C HIS A 489 8.77 -0.40 19.85
N ARG A 490 8.77 0.76 20.51
CA ARG A 490 8.68 2.08 19.85
C ARG A 490 10.01 2.50 19.24
N SER A 491 10.30 1.98 18.05
CA SER A 491 11.43 2.41 17.24
C SER A 491 11.13 2.28 15.75
N VAL A 492 11.89 3.04 14.94
CA VAL A 492 11.94 2.85 13.49
C VAL A 492 12.41 1.43 13.15
N LYS A 493 13.40 0.90 13.87
CA LYS A 493 13.98 -0.44 13.67
C LYS A 493 13.44 -1.45 14.68
N SER A 494 12.12 -1.52 14.79
CA SER A 494 11.49 -2.31 15.85
C SER A 494 11.57 -3.81 15.63
N LEU A 495 11.79 -4.55 16.71
CA LEU A 495 11.47 -5.97 16.83
C LEU A 495 9.95 -6.11 17.06
N SER A 496 9.29 -6.84 16.17
CA SER A 496 7.85 -7.02 16.14
C SER A 496 7.48 -8.49 16.34
N GLY A 497 6.48 -8.75 17.17
CA GLY A 497 5.91 -10.08 17.39
C GLY A 497 4.46 -10.16 16.92
N GLY A 498 3.98 -11.37 16.63
CA GLY A 498 2.57 -11.61 16.31
C GLY A 498 2.14 -13.07 16.49
N LEU A 499 0.85 -13.24 16.79
CA LEU A 499 0.19 -14.53 16.91
C LEU A 499 -0.64 -14.82 15.65
N MET A 500 -0.58 -16.06 15.17
CA MET A 500 -1.49 -16.59 14.14
C MET A 500 -2.04 -17.93 14.60
N TRP A 501 -3.21 -18.32 14.11
CA TRP A 501 -3.75 -19.66 14.37
C TRP A 501 -4.69 -20.13 13.29
N PHE A 502 -4.88 -21.43 13.22
CA PHE A 502 -5.99 -22.04 12.49
C PHE A 502 -6.40 -23.34 13.16
N ASP A 503 -7.64 -23.73 12.90
CA ASP A 503 -8.18 -25.02 13.25
C ASP A 503 -8.45 -25.84 11.97
N TYR A 504 -8.25 -27.15 12.05
CA TYR A 504 -8.40 -28.01 10.87
C TYR A 504 -9.87 -28.17 10.42
N GLY A 505 -10.84 -27.94 11.31
CA GLY A 505 -12.27 -28.00 11.00
C GLY A 505 -12.72 -26.93 10.00
N THR A 506 -12.15 -25.73 10.10
CA THR A 506 -12.44 -24.61 9.17
C THR A 506 -11.81 -24.83 7.79
N LEU A 507 -10.60 -25.40 7.74
CA LEU A 507 -9.87 -25.74 6.51
C LEU A 507 -10.60 -26.71 5.57
N GLN A 508 -11.47 -27.59 6.08
CA GLN A 508 -12.25 -28.50 5.24
C GLN A 508 -13.46 -27.84 4.56
N LYS A 509 -13.95 -26.71 5.10
CA LYS A 509 -15.17 -26.03 4.60
C LYS A 509 -14.87 -24.90 3.60
N SER A 510 -13.68 -24.30 3.68
CA SER A 510 -13.22 -23.28 2.73
C SER A 510 -12.12 -23.85 1.83
N ASN A 511 -12.27 -23.76 0.50
CA ASN A 511 -11.21 -24.12 -0.45
C ASN A 511 -9.92 -23.29 -0.28
N ASP A 512 -9.95 -22.21 0.52
CA ASP A 512 -8.80 -21.42 0.91
C ASP A 512 -8.26 -21.86 2.28
N ARG A 513 -6.93 -21.94 2.38
CA ARG A 513 -6.20 -22.29 3.61
C ARG A 513 -6.31 -21.17 4.66
N PHE A 514 -7.45 -21.07 5.32
CA PHE A 514 -7.79 -19.97 6.20
C PHE A 514 -6.86 -19.89 7.44
N LEU A 515 -6.04 -18.84 7.56
CA LEU A 515 -5.14 -18.57 8.69
C LEU A 515 -5.54 -17.24 9.36
N ARG A 516 -5.86 -17.26 10.65
CA ARG A 516 -6.20 -16.06 11.43
C ARG A 516 -4.91 -15.30 11.75
N HIS A 517 -4.85 -14.02 11.42
CA HIS A 517 -3.70 -13.15 11.73
C HIS A 517 -4.13 -11.69 11.91
N TRP A 518 -4.61 -11.07 10.83
CA TRP A 518 -5.14 -9.71 10.85
C TRP A 518 -6.56 -9.70 11.38
N CYS A 519 -6.94 -8.63 12.08
CA CYS A 519 -8.31 -8.40 12.45
C CYS A 519 -9.15 -8.19 11.18
N ASP A 520 -10.00 -9.16 10.81
CA ASP A 520 -10.94 -9.01 9.69
C ASP A 520 -12.39 -9.14 10.18
N GLN A 521 -13.29 -8.34 9.62
CA GLN A 521 -14.73 -8.44 9.93
C GLN A 521 -15.35 -9.68 9.28
N ASN A 522 -14.77 -10.16 8.19
CA ASN A 522 -15.21 -11.37 7.50
C ASN A 522 -15.00 -12.63 8.35
N ASP A 523 -14.14 -12.55 9.38
CA ASP A 523 -13.82 -13.66 10.27
C ASP A 523 -14.95 -13.95 11.26
N GLN A 524 -15.87 -13.00 11.48
CA GLN A 524 -17.02 -13.10 12.37
C GLN A 524 -16.68 -13.50 13.82
N LEU A 525 -15.48 -13.16 14.29
CA LEU A 525 -15.01 -13.45 15.64
C LEU A 525 -15.51 -12.41 16.67
N LYS A 526 -15.82 -12.89 17.87
CA LYS A 526 -16.02 -12.01 19.04
C LYS A 526 -14.70 -11.87 19.78
N TYR A 527 -14.10 -10.69 19.72
CA TYR A 527 -12.80 -10.45 20.34
C TYR A 527 -12.72 -9.04 20.93
N GLY A 528 -11.90 -8.90 21.97
CA GLY A 528 -11.57 -7.60 22.54
C GLY A 528 -10.87 -7.69 23.89
N TRP A 529 -10.26 -6.57 24.29
CA TRP A 529 -9.60 -6.40 25.56
C TRP A 529 -10.63 -6.29 26.69
N THR A 530 -10.51 -7.15 27.70
CA THR A 530 -11.29 -7.06 28.94
C THR A 530 -10.60 -6.19 29.98
N TYR A 531 -9.26 -6.22 29.99
CA TYR A 531 -8.39 -5.35 30.77
C TYR A 531 -7.24 -4.88 29.90
N HIS A 532 -6.89 -3.60 29.96
CA HIS A 532 -5.69 -3.04 29.35
C HIS A 532 -5.42 -1.68 29.97
N ASP A 533 -4.26 -1.49 30.60
CA ASP A 533 -3.91 -0.23 31.27
C ASP A 533 -3.11 0.74 30.38
N GLY A 534 -2.52 0.21 29.30
CA GLY A 534 -1.74 0.97 28.31
C GLY A 534 -0.24 1.00 28.57
N GLU A 535 0.20 0.44 29.70
CA GLU A 535 1.58 0.53 30.16
C GLU A 535 2.13 -0.82 30.60
N ASN A 536 1.44 -1.54 31.49
CA ASN A 536 2.01 -2.70 32.20
C ASN A 536 1.35 -4.03 31.86
N PHE A 537 0.05 -4.07 31.57
CA PHE A 537 -0.63 -5.34 31.31
C PHE A 537 -1.88 -5.23 30.43
N GLY A 538 -2.24 -6.37 29.84
CA GLY A 538 -3.47 -6.54 29.08
C GLY A 538 -3.99 -7.97 29.13
N ILE A 539 -5.32 -8.11 29.10
CA ILE A 539 -6.03 -9.38 28.99
C ILE A 539 -7.03 -9.26 27.84
N GLU A 540 -6.85 -10.12 26.84
CA GLU A 540 -7.70 -10.18 25.65
C GLU A 540 -8.38 -11.53 25.58
N ASP A 541 -9.69 -11.51 25.31
CA ASP A 541 -10.48 -12.69 25.08
C ASP A 541 -10.89 -12.74 23.60
N ILE A 542 -10.62 -13.86 22.93
CA ILE A 542 -10.96 -14.10 21.54
C ILE A 542 -11.80 -15.37 21.49
N LYS A 543 -13.06 -15.24 21.08
CA LYS A 543 -13.98 -16.36 20.91
C LYS A 543 -14.05 -16.73 19.43
N ASP A 544 -13.53 -17.90 19.10
CA ASP A 544 -13.60 -18.52 17.78
C ASP A 544 -14.59 -19.69 17.80
N ASN A 545 -14.93 -20.25 16.64
CA ASN A 545 -15.98 -21.25 16.52
C ASN A 545 -15.65 -22.53 17.31
N ASN A 546 -14.41 -23.01 17.22
CA ASN A 546 -13.99 -24.30 17.78
C ASN A 546 -13.06 -24.17 19.01
N LEU A 547 -12.57 -22.96 19.30
CA LEU A 547 -11.68 -22.68 20.42
C LEU A 547 -11.91 -21.26 20.94
N ASP A 548 -11.64 -21.05 22.22
CA ASP A 548 -11.52 -19.71 22.81
C ASP A 548 -10.06 -19.49 23.22
N LEU A 549 -9.51 -18.31 22.92
CA LEU A 549 -8.19 -17.88 23.36
C LEU A 549 -8.33 -16.83 24.44
N ASN A 550 -7.60 -17.02 25.54
CA ASN A 550 -7.40 -16.00 26.55
C ASN A 550 -5.91 -15.64 26.57
N ILE A 551 -5.58 -14.41 26.18
CA ILE A 551 -4.22 -13.92 26.04
C ILE A 551 -3.95 -12.93 27.17
N GLN A 552 -2.91 -13.17 27.95
CA GLN A 552 -2.51 -12.35 29.08
C GLN A 552 -1.09 -11.85 28.86
N TRP A 553 -0.90 -10.53 28.86
CA TRP A 553 0.41 -9.90 28.69
C TRP A 553 0.74 -9.08 29.92
N ILE A 554 1.96 -9.24 30.46
CA ILE A 554 2.49 -8.48 31.59
C ILE A 554 3.90 -8.00 31.24
N LYS A 555 4.21 -6.77 31.63
CA LYS A 555 5.53 -6.17 31.55
C LYS A 555 6.01 -5.70 32.92
N GLN A 556 7.30 -5.85 33.16
CA GLN A 556 8.00 -5.24 34.28
C GLN A 556 9.04 -4.26 33.76
N ASN A 557 8.90 -3.00 34.19
CA ASN A 557 9.86 -1.96 33.85
C ASN A 557 11.13 -2.17 34.68
N SER A 558 12.21 -2.57 34.03
CA SER A 558 13.53 -2.82 34.62
C SER A 558 14.62 -2.54 33.59
N GLY A 559 15.86 -2.35 34.04
CA GLY A 559 17.00 -2.12 33.17
C GLY A 559 16.90 -0.85 32.32
N GLN A 560 17.69 -0.80 31.24
CA GLN A 560 17.82 0.40 30.40
C GLN A 560 17.07 0.30 29.07
N HIS A 561 16.62 -0.89 28.67
CA HIS A 561 16.05 -1.17 27.34
C HIS A 561 14.58 -1.62 27.39
N GLY A 562 13.81 -1.04 28.31
CA GLY A 562 12.35 -1.24 28.39
C GLY A 562 11.86 -2.51 29.07
N GLY A 563 12.75 -3.20 29.79
CA GLY A 563 12.41 -4.27 30.73
C GLY A 563 12.05 -5.62 30.13
N ASP A 564 11.46 -6.45 30.99
CA ASP A 564 11.07 -7.84 30.71
C ASP A 564 9.55 -7.92 30.51
N TRP A 565 9.10 -8.85 29.66
CA TRP A 565 7.66 -9.11 29.49
C TRP A 565 7.36 -10.60 29.27
N THR A 566 6.18 -11.02 29.71
CA THR A 566 5.67 -12.37 29.52
C THR A 566 4.27 -12.32 28.92
N THR A 567 4.05 -13.11 27.87
CA THR A 567 2.73 -13.37 27.28
C THR A 567 2.33 -14.81 27.58
N ARG A 568 1.22 -15.01 28.29
CA ARG A 568 0.57 -16.31 28.46
C ARG A 568 -0.58 -16.45 27.49
N ILE A 569 -0.61 -17.54 26.74
CA ILE A 569 -1.69 -17.89 25.83
C ILE A 569 -2.40 -19.13 26.36
N ASN A 570 -3.64 -18.95 26.79
CA ASN A 570 -4.52 -20.02 27.22
C ASN A 570 -5.45 -20.39 26.07
N VAL A 571 -5.44 -21.67 25.69
CA VAL A 571 -6.28 -22.23 24.63
C VAL A 571 -7.32 -23.12 25.29
N ILE A 572 -8.58 -22.71 25.19
CA ILE A 572 -9.73 -23.41 25.74
C ILE A 572 -10.48 -24.04 24.56
N PRO A 573 -10.32 -25.34 24.31
CA PRO A 573 -11.06 -26.00 23.24
C PRO A 573 -12.55 -26.06 23.54
N LYS A 574 -13.40 -25.86 22.53
CA LYS A 574 -14.85 -26.10 22.68
C LYS A 574 -15.17 -27.59 22.51
N PRO A 575 -16.15 -28.11 23.28
CA PRO A 575 -16.57 -29.51 23.13
C PRO A 575 -17.14 -29.72 21.73
N THR A 576 -16.54 -30.65 20.98
CA THR A 576 -16.96 -31.03 19.63
C THR A 576 -16.91 -32.55 19.47
N ASP A 577 -17.78 -33.10 18.62
CA ASP A 577 -17.87 -34.56 18.39
C ASP A 577 -16.67 -35.12 17.61
N ARG A 578 -15.77 -34.26 17.10
CA ARG A 578 -14.62 -34.62 16.25
C ARG A 578 -13.34 -34.08 16.86
N ILE A 579 -12.27 -34.87 16.81
CA ILE A 579 -10.92 -34.42 17.18
C ILE A 579 -10.42 -33.44 16.11
N ILE A 580 -10.26 -32.17 16.48
CA ILE A 580 -9.78 -31.12 15.57
C ILE A 580 -8.39 -30.67 16.07
N PRO A 581 -7.31 -30.90 15.30
CA PRO A 581 -6.01 -30.36 15.65
C PRO A 581 -6.00 -28.82 15.48
N ILE A 582 -5.37 -28.15 16.44
CA ILE A 582 -5.22 -26.69 16.48
C ILE A 582 -3.74 -26.37 16.31
N SER A 583 -3.41 -25.48 15.37
CA SER A 583 -2.04 -25.00 15.17
C SER A 583 -1.95 -23.51 15.49
N LEU A 584 -1.05 -23.17 16.42
CA LEU A 584 -0.71 -21.81 16.82
C LEU A 584 0.66 -21.47 16.28
N PHE A 585 0.82 -20.25 15.76
CA PHE A 585 2.09 -19.72 15.29
C PHE A 585 2.44 -18.46 16.06
N PHE A 586 3.65 -18.41 16.59
CA PHE A 586 4.20 -17.16 17.10
C PHE A 586 5.46 -16.80 16.34
N TYR A 587 5.58 -15.55 15.94
CA TYR A 587 6.72 -15.09 15.17
C TYR A 587 7.35 -13.82 15.75
N PHE A 588 8.65 -13.68 15.51
CA PHE A 588 9.43 -12.48 15.78
C PHE A 588 10.08 -12.02 14.48
N HIS A 589 9.86 -10.76 14.12
CA HIS A 589 10.36 -10.14 12.90
C HIS A 589 11.11 -8.85 13.24
N HIS A 590 12.21 -8.61 12.56
CA HIS A 590 12.93 -7.34 12.59
C HIS A 590 13.20 -6.88 11.16
N GLU A 591 13.20 -5.57 10.93
CA GLU A 591 13.32 -4.99 9.59
C GLU A 591 14.64 -5.37 8.91
N PHE A 592 15.72 -5.47 9.69
CA PHE A 592 17.04 -5.91 9.23
C PHE A 592 17.40 -7.29 9.78
N PRO A 593 18.28 -8.06 9.11
CA PRO A 593 18.75 -9.33 9.64
C PRO A 593 19.47 -9.16 10.98
N TRP A 594 18.90 -9.74 12.04
CA TRP A 594 19.41 -9.68 13.42
C TRP A 594 19.88 -11.06 13.93
N ILE A 595 19.59 -12.12 13.16
CA ILE A 595 19.93 -13.51 13.51
C ILE A 595 21.44 -13.80 13.33
N LYS A 596 22.24 -12.85 12.83
CA LYS A 596 23.70 -12.99 12.61
C LYS A 596 24.53 -13.35 13.86
N LYS A 597 24.03 -13.13 15.07
CA LYS A 597 24.75 -13.39 16.34
C LYS A 597 24.05 -14.41 17.26
N LEU A 598 23.32 -15.38 16.71
CA LEU A 598 22.65 -16.40 17.50
C LEU A 598 23.67 -17.41 18.06
N THR A 599 23.98 -17.33 19.35
CA THR A 599 24.74 -18.33 20.08
C THR A 599 23.78 -19.33 20.73
N SER A 600 23.51 -20.43 20.02
CA SER A 600 22.79 -21.64 20.47
C SER A 600 21.27 -21.53 20.74
N ILE A 601 20.49 -22.32 20.01
CA ILE A 601 19.21 -22.83 20.50
C ILE A 601 19.53 -24.07 21.31
N SER A 602 19.43 -23.97 22.64
CA SER A 602 19.48 -25.15 23.50
C SER A 602 18.05 -25.58 23.79
N LYS A 603 17.65 -26.77 23.30
CA LYS A 603 16.55 -27.52 23.90
C LYS A 603 17.07 -28.07 25.24
N GLN A 604 17.11 -27.22 26.27
CA GLN A 604 17.52 -27.64 27.62
C GLN A 604 16.57 -28.69 28.19
N SER A 605 15.29 -28.67 27.76
CA SER A 605 14.24 -29.63 28.07
C SER A 605 13.32 -29.80 26.85
N PRO A 606 12.51 -30.88 26.75
CA PRO A 606 11.51 -31.03 25.67
C PRO A 606 10.44 -29.91 25.66
N ASN A 607 10.35 -29.13 26.75
CA ASN A 607 9.27 -28.18 27.00
C ASN A 607 9.71 -26.72 26.94
N THR A 608 10.99 -26.46 26.68
CA THR A 608 11.55 -25.09 26.67
C THR A 608 12.40 -24.85 25.43
N ILE A 609 12.07 -23.76 24.71
CA ILE A 609 12.87 -23.26 23.58
C ILE A 609 13.46 -21.91 23.98
N THR A 610 14.77 -21.77 23.86
CA THR A 610 15.47 -20.52 24.18
C THR A 610 16.16 -19.98 22.93
N ILE A 611 16.00 -18.68 22.70
CA ILE A 611 16.56 -17.94 21.57
C ILE A 611 17.26 -16.71 22.12
N ARG A 612 18.47 -16.41 21.65
CA ARG A 612 19.24 -15.23 22.06
C ARG A 612 19.42 -14.30 20.88
N GLY A 613 19.11 -13.02 21.07
CA GLY A 613 19.25 -11.98 20.05
C GLY A 613 20.12 -10.84 20.54
N GLU A 614 20.68 -10.08 19.60
CA GLU A 614 21.37 -8.82 19.88
C GLU A 614 20.96 -7.79 18.84
N THR A 615 20.55 -6.60 19.28
CA THR A 615 20.27 -5.45 18.40
C THR A 615 20.86 -4.18 18.99
N ASN A 616 21.10 -3.16 18.17
CA ASN A 616 21.68 -1.89 18.65
C ASN A 616 20.79 -1.16 19.67
N GLU A 617 19.48 -1.40 19.66
CA GLU A 617 18.51 -0.67 20.50
C GLU A 617 18.05 -1.47 21.72
N LEU A 618 17.98 -2.80 21.63
CA LEU A 618 17.60 -3.67 22.75
C LEU A 618 18.79 -4.27 23.50
N ASP A 619 20.00 -4.06 22.99
CA ASP A 619 21.20 -4.81 23.36
C ASP A 619 20.95 -6.33 23.24
N LYS A 620 21.59 -7.14 24.07
CA LYS A 620 21.37 -8.58 24.19
C LYS A 620 20.06 -8.88 24.92
N PHE A 621 19.30 -9.81 24.37
CA PHE A 621 18.05 -10.29 24.96
C PHE A 621 17.87 -11.79 24.72
N THR A 622 17.04 -12.39 25.57
CA THR A 622 16.67 -13.81 25.51
C THR A 622 15.16 -13.95 25.40
N ILE A 623 14.70 -14.73 24.42
CA ILE A 623 13.30 -15.17 24.29
C ILE A 623 13.21 -16.63 24.71
N LYS A 624 12.39 -16.94 25.71
CA LYS A 624 12.11 -18.29 26.19
C LYS A 624 10.65 -18.62 25.94
N ILE A 625 10.37 -19.83 25.48
CA ILE A 625 9.01 -20.34 25.35
C ILE A 625 8.89 -21.59 26.20
N GLN A 626 7.96 -21.53 27.15
CA GLN A 626 7.77 -22.54 28.17
C GLN A 626 6.35 -23.09 28.11
N LEU A 627 6.23 -24.40 27.98
CA LEU A 627 4.94 -25.10 28.08
C LEU A 627 4.58 -25.32 29.54
N ASN A 628 3.40 -24.88 29.97
CA ASN A 628 2.94 -25.04 31.35
C ASN A 628 2.12 -26.32 31.55
N THR A 629 1.32 -26.70 30.55
CA THR A 629 0.48 -27.91 30.60
C THR A 629 1.24 -29.08 29.98
N LEU A 630 1.65 -30.07 30.80
CA LEU A 630 2.44 -31.24 30.39
C LEU A 630 1.60 -32.46 29.94
N SER A 631 0.28 -32.43 30.14
CA SER A 631 -0.62 -33.56 29.83
C SER A 631 -0.70 -33.86 28.32
N HIS A 632 -0.48 -32.85 27.48
CA HIS A 632 -0.46 -32.96 26.03
C HIS A 632 1.00 -32.96 25.54
N GLN A 633 1.39 -33.87 24.65
CA GLN A 633 2.68 -33.78 23.94
C GLN A 633 2.47 -32.95 22.67
N PRO A 634 2.62 -31.60 22.69
CA PRO A 634 2.43 -30.79 21.49
C PRO A 634 3.55 -31.03 20.48
N ILE A 635 3.22 -30.89 19.20
CA ILE A 635 4.22 -30.92 18.13
C ILE A 635 4.72 -29.49 17.94
N ILE A 636 6.02 -29.30 18.16
CA ILE A 636 6.69 -28.01 18.00
C ILE A 636 7.58 -28.05 16.75
N ARG A 637 7.45 -27.03 15.89
CA ARG A 637 8.32 -26.80 14.73
C ARG A 637 8.82 -25.37 14.70
N THR A 638 10.03 -25.16 14.20
CA THR A 638 10.65 -23.84 14.06
C THR A 638 11.05 -23.57 12.62
N LEU A 639 10.92 -22.32 12.17
CA LEU A 639 11.34 -21.88 10.84
C LEU A 639 12.01 -20.50 10.93
N THR A 640 13.12 -20.31 10.22
CA THR A 640 13.73 -18.99 9.99
C THR A 640 13.78 -18.70 8.51
N ASP A 641 13.38 -17.50 8.12
CA ASP A 641 13.55 -17.02 6.74
C ASP A 641 13.56 -15.48 6.69
N VAL A 642 13.76 -14.94 5.49
CA VAL A 642 13.56 -13.52 5.17
C VAL A 642 12.12 -13.31 4.70
N PHE A 643 11.34 -12.57 5.48
CA PHE A 643 9.96 -12.21 5.14
C PHE A 643 9.77 -10.70 5.13
N GLN A 644 8.76 -10.23 4.38
CA GLN A 644 8.19 -8.89 4.51
C GLN A 644 6.95 -8.95 5.41
N LEU A 645 6.78 -7.96 6.29
CA LEU A 645 5.71 -7.94 7.31
C LEU A 645 4.29 -7.96 6.72
N ASP A 646 4.09 -7.33 5.57
CA ASP A 646 2.79 -7.20 4.91
C ASP A 646 2.30 -8.52 4.26
N THR A 647 3.22 -9.34 3.80
CA THR A 647 2.95 -10.59 3.06
C THR A 647 3.18 -11.86 3.89
N ILE A 648 3.61 -11.69 5.13
CA ILE A 648 4.06 -12.77 6.01
C ILE A 648 3.04 -13.91 6.20
N HIS A 649 1.74 -13.59 6.34
CA HIS A 649 0.70 -14.60 6.53
C HIS A 649 0.53 -15.48 5.28
N ARG A 650 0.57 -14.86 4.08
CA ARG A 650 0.43 -15.54 2.80
C ARG A 650 1.63 -16.43 2.49
N ASP A 651 2.82 -15.94 2.82
CA ASP A 651 4.04 -16.69 2.58
C ASP A 651 4.15 -17.91 3.51
N ILE A 652 3.66 -17.80 4.76
CA ILE A 652 3.54 -18.95 5.67
C ILE A 652 2.50 -19.95 5.19
N GLN A 653 1.33 -19.50 4.73
CA GLN A 653 0.30 -20.40 4.16
C GLN A 653 0.83 -21.23 2.99
N ARG A 654 1.74 -20.66 2.18
CA ARG A 654 2.40 -21.36 1.07
C ARG A 654 3.43 -22.40 1.56
N LYS A 655 4.12 -22.13 2.66
CA LYS A 655 5.16 -23.00 3.23
C LYS A 655 4.63 -24.14 4.11
N LEU A 656 3.34 -24.14 4.45
CA LEU A 656 2.69 -25.24 5.16
C LEU A 656 2.57 -26.47 4.26
N THR A 657 3.15 -27.60 4.71
CA THR A 657 3.08 -28.89 4.01
C THR A 657 2.06 -29.80 4.69
N TYR A 658 1.35 -30.61 3.89
CA TYR A 658 0.37 -31.57 4.40
C TYR A 658 1.06 -32.85 4.87
N ASN A 659 0.74 -33.31 6.08
CA ASN A 659 1.27 -34.57 6.61
C ASN A 659 0.36 -35.77 6.23
N PRO A 660 0.85 -36.80 5.51
CA PRO A 660 0.04 -37.95 5.08
C PRO A 660 -0.08 -39.08 6.15
N PRO A 661 -0.84 -40.17 5.89
CA PRO A 661 -2.28 -40.35 6.08
C PRO A 661 -2.70 -40.90 7.46
N LYS A 662 -1.81 -40.97 8.47
CA LYS A 662 -2.20 -41.46 9.81
C LYS A 662 -2.88 -40.39 10.68
N GLU A 663 -2.56 -39.10 10.45
CA GLU A 663 -3.16 -37.95 11.14
C GLU A 663 -3.14 -36.70 10.23
N PRO A 664 -4.29 -36.13 9.82
CA PRO A 664 -4.33 -35.05 8.83
C PRO A 664 -4.17 -33.66 9.47
N PHE A 665 -2.96 -33.08 9.43
CA PHE A 665 -2.71 -31.68 9.80
C PHE A 665 -1.53 -31.08 9.02
N PHE A 666 -1.46 -29.75 8.95
CA PHE A 666 -0.40 -29.01 8.25
C PHE A 666 0.76 -28.68 9.18
N ILE A 667 1.99 -28.84 8.71
CA ILE A 667 3.21 -28.57 9.48
C ILE A 667 4.20 -27.71 8.69
N LEU A 668 5.01 -26.93 9.40
CA LEU A 668 6.19 -26.28 8.85
C LEU A 668 7.30 -27.33 8.66
N ALA A 669 8.03 -27.23 7.54
CA ALA A 669 9.25 -27.99 7.32
C ALA A 669 10.33 -27.53 8.32
N ASP A 670 10.84 -28.45 9.12
CA ASP A 670 11.90 -28.18 10.10
C ASP A 670 13.19 -27.86 9.33
N GLN A 671 13.66 -26.61 9.39
CA GLN A 671 14.92 -26.22 8.76
C GLN A 671 16.02 -26.10 9.80
N ILE A 672 17.13 -26.82 9.56
CA ILE A 672 18.36 -26.67 10.34
C ILE A 672 18.97 -25.32 9.97
N PHE A 673 19.22 -24.48 10.99
CA PHE A 673 19.82 -23.16 10.87
C PHE A 673 21.11 -23.22 10.06
N LYS A 674 21.08 -22.66 8.85
CA LYS A 674 22.29 -22.34 8.08
C LYS A 674 22.71 -20.91 8.44
N GLU A 675 24.01 -20.62 8.38
CA GLU A 675 24.61 -19.30 8.64
C GLU A 675 24.19 -18.26 7.57
N PHE A 676 22.90 -17.93 7.48
CA PHE A 676 22.36 -16.91 6.59
C PHE A 676 21.66 -15.80 7.37
N GLU A 677 21.56 -14.64 6.72
CA GLU A 677 20.99 -13.40 7.23
C GLU A 677 19.46 -13.47 7.34
N HIS A 678 18.94 -14.21 8.32
CA HIS A 678 17.49 -14.28 8.57
C HIS A 678 17.00 -13.05 9.35
N ASN A 679 15.79 -12.58 9.03
CA ASN A 679 15.16 -11.45 9.71
C ASN A 679 13.93 -11.84 10.55
N THR A 680 13.38 -13.04 10.31
CA THR A 680 12.17 -13.52 10.96
C THR A 680 12.36 -14.94 11.49
N PHE A 681 11.79 -15.19 12.66
CA PHE A 681 11.77 -16.49 13.31
C PHE A 681 10.32 -16.87 13.65
N PHE A 682 9.94 -18.10 13.33
CA PHE A 682 8.62 -18.68 13.49
C PHE A 682 8.66 -19.91 14.38
N ILE A 683 7.61 -20.06 15.18
CA ILE A 683 7.34 -21.29 15.94
C ILE A 683 5.91 -21.69 15.69
N GLN A 684 5.71 -22.95 15.30
CA GLN A 684 4.42 -23.61 15.26
C GLN A 684 4.30 -24.53 16.47
N ILE A 685 3.20 -24.40 17.22
CA ILE A 685 2.78 -25.32 18.28
C ILE A 685 1.47 -25.95 17.83
N THR A 686 1.47 -27.26 17.62
CA THR A 686 0.27 -28.01 17.21
C THR A 686 -0.22 -28.89 18.34
N LEU A 687 -1.49 -28.69 18.71
CA LEU A 687 -2.19 -29.39 19.77
C LEU A 687 -3.01 -30.52 19.17
N ARG A 688 -2.76 -31.74 19.66
CA ARG A 688 -3.60 -32.91 19.42
C ARG A 688 -4.67 -32.93 20.49
N GLN A 689 -5.92 -32.70 20.12
CA GLN A 689 -7.04 -32.82 21.05
C GLN A 689 -7.27 -34.30 21.38
N PRO A 690 -7.43 -34.69 22.66
CA PRO A 690 -8.61 -35.48 22.97
C PRO A 690 -9.28 -35.10 24.30
N LEU A 691 -10.62 -35.16 24.29
CA LEU A 691 -11.56 -35.26 25.42
C LEU A 691 -11.47 -34.21 26.55
N VAL A 692 -12.41 -33.26 26.49
CA VAL A 692 -13.11 -32.57 27.59
C VAL A 692 -12.26 -31.79 28.63
N ASP A 693 -12.49 -30.47 28.66
CA ASP A 693 -12.26 -29.50 29.74
C ASP A 693 -10.83 -29.09 30.17
N GLU A 694 -9.74 -29.64 29.62
CA GLU A 694 -8.38 -29.17 29.96
C GLU A 694 -7.96 -27.92 29.14
N THR A 695 -7.50 -26.88 29.84
CA THR A 695 -6.94 -25.66 29.23
C THR A 695 -5.45 -25.87 28.93
N PHE A 696 -5.06 -25.73 27.67
CA PHE A 696 -3.65 -25.73 27.29
C PHE A 696 -3.07 -24.32 27.47
N SER A 697 -1.93 -24.21 28.17
CA SER A 697 -1.27 -22.92 28.39
C SER A 697 0.23 -22.99 28.11
N PHE A 698 0.74 -21.93 27.48
CA PHE A 698 2.17 -21.72 27.25
C PHE A 698 2.54 -20.25 27.42
N ASP A 699 3.77 -20.03 27.86
CA ASP A 699 4.33 -18.71 28.15
C ASP A 699 5.42 -18.35 27.15
N ILE A 700 5.37 -17.13 26.63
CA ILE A 700 6.40 -16.50 25.81
C ILE A 700 7.02 -15.40 26.65
N ILE A 701 8.28 -15.60 27.01
CA ILE A 701 9.02 -14.77 27.97
C ILE A 701 10.13 -14.06 27.21
N TYR A 702 10.17 -12.73 27.31
CA TYR A 702 11.26 -11.89 26.84
C TYR A 702 12.03 -11.33 28.03
N GLN A 703 13.34 -11.50 28.00
CA GLN A 703 14.27 -11.07 29.03
C GLN A 703 15.34 -10.18 28.41
N SER A 704 15.50 -8.97 28.92
CA SER A 704 16.66 -8.12 28.61
C SER A 704 17.81 -8.47 29.53
N ASP A 705 19.02 -8.61 28.98
CA ASP A 705 20.22 -8.85 29.77
C ASP A 705 20.54 -7.62 30.66
N SER A 706 20.11 -6.41 30.24
CA SER A 706 20.28 -5.18 31.03
C SER A 706 19.48 -5.17 32.34
N SER A 707 18.46 -6.03 32.44
CA SER A 707 17.60 -6.17 33.61
C SER A 707 18.06 -7.26 34.57
N ASP A 708 19.09 -8.04 34.23
CA ASP A 708 19.51 -9.21 35.01
C ASP A 708 19.91 -8.87 36.46
N ASN A 709 20.50 -7.70 36.70
CA ASN A 709 20.89 -7.24 38.04
C ASN A 709 19.69 -6.82 38.92
N GLU A 710 18.58 -6.40 38.31
CA GLU A 710 17.37 -5.94 39.00
C GLU A 710 16.31 -7.04 39.11
N ARG A 711 16.47 -8.14 38.36
CA ARG A 711 15.51 -9.26 38.31
C ARG A 711 15.55 -10.06 39.61
N GLN A 712 14.55 -9.83 40.47
CA GLN A 712 14.40 -10.61 41.71
C GLN A 712 13.91 -12.04 41.45
N GLN A 713 13.02 -12.24 40.48
CA GLN A 713 12.46 -13.54 40.13
C GLN A 713 11.96 -13.53 38.67
N ASP A 714 12.09 -14.65 37.96
CA ASP A 714 11.54 -14.79 36.61
C ASP A 714 10.01 -14.72 36.65
N LEU A 715 9.40 -13.97 35.72
CA LEU A 715 7.95 -13.85 35.50
C LEU A 715 7.31 -15.18 35.03
N THR A 716 7.33 -16.19 35.90
CA THR A 716 6.94 -17.57 35.60
C THR A 716 5.84 -18.07 36.54
N SER A 717 4.99 -18.94 35.99
CA SER A 717 3.91 -19.72 36.62
C SER A 717 3.22 -19.06 37.83
N SER A 718 3.71 -19.29 39.06
CA SER A 718 3.08 -18.84 40.31
C SER A 718 3.17 -17.33 40.54
N TYR A 719 4.31 -16.72 40.23
CA TYR A 719 4.51 -15.29 40.38
C TYR A 719 3.69 -14.49 39.35
N PHE A 720 3.65 -14.97 38.11
CA PHE A 720 2.80 -14.41 37.05
C PHE A 720 1.32 -14.34 37.47
N ASN A 721 0.78 -15.43 38.03
CA ASN A 721 -0.62 -15.49 38.49
C ASN A 721 -0.90 -14.53 39.67
N LYS A 722 0.06 -14.36 40.57
CA LYS A 722 -0.07 -13.40 41.67
C LYS A 722 -0.07 -11.97 41.15
N GLU A 723 0.79 -11.68 40.18
CA GLU A 723 0.97 -10.34 39.64
C GLU A 723 -0.21 -9.90 38.76
N ILE A 724 -0.75 -10.78 37.92
CA ILE A 724 -1.94 -10.46 37.11
C ILE A 724 -3.14 -10.09 38.00
N LEU A 725 -3.37 -10.85 39.08
CA LEU A 725 -4.44 -10.58 40.03
C LEU A 725 -4.23 -9.26 40.79
N ARG A 726 -2.97 -8.92 41.10
CA ARG A 726 -2.61 -7.65 41.72
C ARG A 726 -2.93 -6.48 40.78
N LEU A 727 -2.52 -6.59 39.52
CA LEU A 727 -2.72 -5.55 38.50
C LEU A 727 -4.21 -5.37 38.13
N GLN A 728 -4.99 -6.46 38.03
CA GLN A 728 -6.44 -6.39 37.84
C GLN A 728 -7.14 -5.62 38.98
N LYS A 729 -6.79 -5.92 40.25
CA LYS A 729 -7.34 -5.20 41.41
C LYS A 729 -6.98 -3.72 41.39
N GLN A 730 -5.74 -3.38 41.05
CA GLN A 730 -5.30 -1.99 40.93
C GLN A 730 -6.03 -1.27 39.79
N PHE A 731 -6.22 -1.94 38.65
CA PHE A 731 -6.98 -1.41 37.54
C PHE A 731 -8.42 -1.11 37.95
N ASP A 732 -9.12 -2.05 38.57
CA ASP A 732 -10.53 -1.88 38.96
C ASP A 732 -10.69 -0.77 40.01
N GLN A 733 -9.75 -0.65 40.96
CA GLN A 733 -9.71 0.46 41.92
C GLN A 733 -9.50 1.81 41.23
N ARG A 734 -8.53 1.92 40.31
CA ARG A 734 -8.27 3.15 39.55
C ARG A 734 -9.48 3.52 38.68
N PHE A 735 -10.08 2.53 38.01
CA PHE A 735 -11.25 2.72 37.16
C PHE A 735 -12.43 3.28 37.95
N GLU A 736 -12.75 2.71 39.12
CA GLU A 736 -13.83 3.22 39.96
C GLU A 736 -13.51 4.61 40.53
N ASN A 737 -12.26 4.89 40.92
CA ASN A 737 -11.86 6.21 41.41
C ASN A 737 -12.09 7.32 40.37
N ILE A 738 -11.83 7.03 39.10
CA ILE A 738 -11.98 7.98 37.98
C ILE A 738 -13.44 8.12 37.56
N PHE A 739 -14.12 7.01 37.26
CA PHE A 739 -15.43 7.04 36.60
C PHE A 739 -16.63 6.95 37.55
N GLN A 740 -16.42 6.48 38.79
CA GLN A 740 -17.42 6.43 39.87
C GLN A 740 -18.76 5.80 39.46
N LEU A 741 -18.72 4.75 38.63
CA LEU A 741 -19.93 4.15 38.05
C LEU A 741 -20.73 3.37 39.09
N LYS A 742 -20.04 2.72 40.04
CA LYS A 742 -20.68 1.96 41.12
C LYS A 742 -21.14 2.87 42.25
N THR A 743 -20.27 3.76 42.70
CA THR A 743 -20.50 4.61 43.88
C THR A 743 -21.48 5.75 43.64
N LYS A 744 -21.26 6.56 42.58
CA LYS A 744 -22.05 7.76 42.29
C LYS A 744 -23.28 7.45 41.44
N HIS A 745 -23.12 6.63 40.40
CA HIS A 745 -24.18 6.37 39.41
C HIS A 745 -24.97 5.10 39.65
N LYS A 746 -24.57 4.26 40.62
CA LYS A 746 -25.24 3.01 41.02
C LYS A 746 -25.57 2.09 39.83
N MET A 747 -24.65 1.98 38.87
CA MET A 747 -24.82 1.13 37.70
C MET A 747 -24.61 -0.35 38.02
N ASN A 748 -25.21 -1.23 37.21
CA ASN A 748 -25.09 -2.68 37.35
C ASN A 748 -23.69 -3.18 36.96
N GLU A 749 -23.28 -4.34 37.48
CA GLU A 749 -21.97 -4.94 37.17
C GLU A 749 -21.78 -5.25 35.67
N THR A 750 -22.84 -5.63 34.95
CA THR A 750 -22.79 -5.82 33.48
C THR A 750 -22.46 -4.54 32.73
N THR A 751 -23.05 -3.43 33.18
CA THR A 751 -22.81 -2.08 32.63
C THR A 751 -21.39 -1.60 32.94
N ILE A 752 -20.88 -1.90 34.14
CA ILE A 752 -19.49 -1.60 34.53
C ILE A 752 -18.51 -2.43 33.69
N HIS A 753 -18.79 -3.72 33.48
CA HIS A 753 -18.00 -4.59 32.61
C HIS A 753 -17.94 -4.02 31.19
N PHE A 754 -19.09 -3.60 30.62
CA PHE A 754 -19.14 -2.96 29.31
C PHE A 754 -18.25 -1.70 29.24
N ALA A 755 -18.35 -0.81 30.23
CA ALA A 755 -17.54 0.41 30.26
C ALA A 755 -16.04 0.12 30.38
N ARG A 756 -15.68 -0.87 31.20
CA ARG A 756 -14.29 -1.34 31.35
C ARG A 756 -13.75 -1.90 30.06
N SER A 757 -14.44 -2.87 29.44
CA SER A 757 -14.03 -3.44 28.16
C SER A 757 -13.93 -2.37 27.07
N THR A 758 -14.83 -1.38 27.08
CA THR A 758 -14.79 -0.26 26.13
C THR A 758 -13.51 0.56 26.27
N LEU A 759 -13.15 0.96 27.50
CA LEU A 759 -11.92 1.68 27.78
C LEU A 759 -10.68 0.85 27.40
N SER A 760 -10.65 -0.41 27.83
CA SER A 760 -9.54 -1.31 27.57
C SER A 760 -9.33 -1.57 26.07
N ASN A 761 -10.40 -1.66 25.28
CA ASN A 761 -10.28 -1.78 23.83
C ASN A 761 -9.78 -0.50 23.15
N LEU A 762 -10.16 0.69 23.62
CA LEU A 762 -9.59 1.94 23.11
C LEU A 762 -8.09 2.00 23.39
N ILE A 763 -7.67 1.70 24.62
CA ILE A 763 -6.26 1.72 25.02
C ILE A 763 -5.46 0.62 24.30
N GLY A 764 -6.00 -0.59 24.20
CA GLY A 764 -5.41 -1.69 23.43
C GLY A 764 -5.42 -1.49 21.91
N GLY A 765 -6.08 -0.43 21.42
CA GLY A 765 -6.00 0.03 20.04
C GLY A 765 -4.80 0.95 19.76
N ILE A 766 -4.13 1.47 20.80
CA ILE A 766 -3.00 2.38 20.63
C ILE A 766 -1.85 1.66 19.93
N SER A 767 -1.34 2.27 18.86
CA SER A 767 -0.37 1.65 17.96
C SER A 767 0.81 2.57 17.65
N TYR A 768 1.89 1.96 17.17
CA TYR A 768 3.11 2.66 16.79
C TYR A 768 3.48 2.36 15.33
N PHE A 769 3.30 3.36 14.48
CA PHE A 769 3.54 3.28 13.04
C PHE A 769 4.84 3.96 12.65
N THR A 770 5.52 3.42 11.64
CA THR A 770 6.81 3.92 11.13
C THR A 770 6.81 3.85 9.61
N GLY A 771 7.34 4.86 8.94
CA GLY A 771 7.47 4.88 7.48
C GLY A 771 7.27 6.24 6.84
N GLN A 772 6.90 6.23 5.56
CA GLN A 772 6.69 7.42 4.73
C GLN A 772 5.26 7.46 4.18
N SER A 773 4.65 8.65 4.22
CA SER A 773 3.33 8.95 3.63
C SER A 773 3.46 9.47 2.19
N LEU A 774 2.40 9.30 1.39
CA LEU A 774 2.30 9.84 0.03
C LEU A 774 1.45 11.11 0.02
N VAL A 775 2.00 12.20 -0.52
CA VAL A 775 1.36 13.52 -0.50
C VAL A 775 1.38 14.13 -1.90
N ALA A 776 0.28 14.76 -2.29
CA ALA A 776 0.17 15.48 -3.56
C ALA A 776 -0.46 16.86 -3.38
N LYS A 777 -0.16 17.78 -4.29
CA LYS A 777 -0.90 19.04 -4.42
C LYS A 777 -2.14 18.82 -5.29
N ALA A 778 -3.17 19.66 -5.11
CA ALA A 778 -4.42 19.53 -5.87
C ALA A 778 -4.24 19.51 -7.40
N ASN A 779 -3.20 20.16 -7.93
CA ASN A 779 -2.93 20.24 -9.37
C ASN A 779 -1.79 19.31 -9.83
N GLN A 780 -1.20 18.53 -8.92
CA GLN A 780 -0.05 17.67 -9.20
C GLN A 780 -0.52 16.24 -9.47
N LYS A 781 -0.07 15.66 -10.59
CA LYS A 781 -0.50 14.32 -11.03
C LYS A 781 0.24 13.18 -10.33
N THR A 782 1.46 13.41 -9.87
CA THR A 782 2.30 12.39 -9.21
C THR A 782 2.50 12.73 -7.74
N PRO A 783 2.21 11.82 -6.81
CA PRO A 783 2.45 12.07 -5.39
C PRO A 783 3.95 12.04 -5.08
N ASP A 784 4.36 12.90 -4.16
CA ASP A 784 5.68 12.93 -3.56
C ASP A 784 5.70 12.08 -2.27
N GLN A 785 6.89 11.62 -1.87
CA GLN A 785 7.10 10.92 -0.60
C GLN A 785 7.49 11.92 0.48
N TYR A 786 6.78 11.87 1.61
CA TYR A 786 7.18 12.58 2.83
C TYR A 786 8.42 11.95 3.48
N TRP A 787 9.04 12.67 4.41
CA TRP A 787 10.17 12.17 5.18
C TRP A 787 9.77 10.97 6.07
N THR A 788 10.74 10.11 6.39
CA THR A 788 10.51 8.98 7.29
C THR A 788 10.23 9.49 8.70
N THR A 789 9.13 9.04 9.26
CA THR A 789 8.63 9.50 10.55
C THR A 789 7.91 8.38 11.29
N SER A 790 7.58 8.62 12.55
CA SER A 790 6.86 7.69 13.41
C SER A 790 5.65 8.34 14.05
N LEU A 791 4.63 7.54 14.33
CA LEU A 791 3.38 7.99 14.93
C LEU A 791 2.93 7.02 16.02
N TYR A 792 2.76 7.54 17.22
CA TYR A 792 2.10 6.88 18.35
C TYR A 792 0.68 7.42 18.46
N THR A 793 -0.35 6.59 18.24
CA THR A 793 -1.74 7.06 18.13
C THR A 793 -2.75 5.96 18.45
N ALA A 794 -3.92 6.32 18.95
CA ALA A 794 -5.07 5.42 18.94
C ALA A 794 -5.60 5.23 17.52
N VAL A 795 -6.35 4.14 17.29
CA VAL A 795 -6.97 3.84 15.99
C VAL A 795 -8.50 3.73 16.15
N PRO A 796 -9.32 4.19 15.18
CA PRO A 796 -10.77 4.12 15.31
C PRO A 796 -11.32 2.69 15.38
N SER A 797 -10.74 1.79 14.57
CA SER A 797 -11.11 0.38 14.55
C SER A 797 -9.92 -0.50 14.16
N ARG A 798 -9.70 -1.56 14.92
CA ARG A 798 -8.63 -2.55 14.69
C ARG A 798 -8.80 -3.32 13.39
N SER A 799 -10.04 -3.55 12.97
CA SER A 799 -10.33 -4.32 11.76
C SER A 799 -10.20 -3.44 10.52
N PHE A 800 -11.02 -2.39 10.40
CA PHE A 800 -11.14 -1.65 9.14
C PHE A 800 -10.21 -0.43 9.05
N PHE A 801 -9.93 0.21 10.19
CA PHE A 801 -9.21 1.48 10.27
C PHE A 801 -7.97 1.44 11.19
N PRO A 802 -7.02 0.49 11.02
CA PRO A 802 -5.89 0.36 11.95
C PRO A 802 -4.77 1.37 11.65
N ARG A 803 -5.09 2.66 11.70
CA ARG A 803 -4.19 3.78 11.38
C ARG A 803 -4.69 5.07 12.03
N GLY A 804 -3.83 6.09 12.04
CA GLY A 804 -4.14 7.39 12.64
C GLY A 804 -5.08 8.23 11.78
N PHE A 805 -6.16 8.72 12.37
CA PHE A 805 -7.06 9.71 11.78
C PHE A 805 -7.08 10.97 12.64
N LEU A 806 -6.73 12.11 12.03
CA LEU A 806 -6.44 13.35 12.74
C LEU A 806 -7.62 13.84 13.59
N TRP A 807 -8.84 13.75 13.06
CA TRP A 807 -10.03 14.29 13.74
C TRP A 807 -10.62 13.30 14.76
N ASP A 808 -10.56 12.00 14.51
CA ASP A 808 -10.93 10.97 15.48
C ASP A 808 -10.09 11.06 16.75
N GLU A 809 -8.81 11.38 16.60
CA GLU A 809 -7.84 11.36 17.69
C GLU A 809 -8.15 12.36 18.81
N GLY A 810 -8.72 13.53 18.49
CA GLY A 810 -9.22 14.45 19.51
C GLY A 810 -10.33 13.84 20.37
N PHE A 811 -11.22 13.04 19.79
CA PHE A 811 -12.27 12.33 20.53
C PHE A 811 -11.71 11.16 21.34
N HIS A 812 -10.76 10.38 20.79
CA HIS A 812 -10.07 9.31 21.52
C HIS A 812 -9.44 9.84 22.81
N ASN A 813 -8.71 10.95 22.67
CA ASN A 813 -7.94 11.51 23.77
C ASN A 813 -8.80 12.16 24.86
N LEU A 814 -10.08 12.47 24.63
CA LEU A 814 -10.98 12.87 25.71
C LEU A 814 -11.13 11.76 26.76
N LEU A 815 -11.26 10.50 26.33
CA LEU A 815 -11.34 9.38 27.26
C LEU A 815 -9.95 8.99 27.78
N ILE A 816 -8.94 8.93 26.91
CA ILE A 816 -7.57 8.56 27.33
C ILE A 816 -7.02 9.56 28.34
N ALA A 817 -7.26 10.88 28.19
CA ALA A 817 -6.75 11.89 29.11
C ALA A 817 -7.29 11.74 30.53
N ARG A 818 -8.53 11.24 30.70
CA ARG A 818 -9.11 10.95 32.01
C ARG A 818 -8.50 9.71 32.64
N TRP A 819 -8.06 8.76 31.83
CA TRP A 819 -7.34 7.57 32.29
C TRP A 819 -5.88 7.89 32.61
N ASN A 820 -5.11 8.37 31.63
CA ASN A 820 -3.69 8.69 31.71
C ASN A 820 -3.33 9.88 30.80
N GLN A 821 -3.02 11.02 31.42
CA GLN A 821 -2.64 12.26 30.71
C GLN A 821 -1.31 12.13 29.97
N ASN A 822 -0.35 11.33 30.47
CA ASN A 822 0.95 11.17 29.83
C ASN A 822 0.83 10.50 28.46
N ILE A 823 -0.02 9.48 28.34
CA ILE A 823 -0.32 8.83 27.05
C ILE A 823 -0.90 9.86 26.07
N THR A 824 -1.86 10.67 26.51
CA THR A 824 -2.48 11.70 25.67
C THR A 824 -1.45 12.70 25.15
N ILE A 825 -0.57 13.19 26.01
CA ILE A 825 0.44 14.18 25.64
C ILE A 825 1.48 13.57 24.71
N ASP A 826 1.88 12.32 24.94
CA ASP A 826 2.77 11.57 24.06
C ASP A 826 2.18 11.45 22.64
N ILE A 827 0.90 11.08 22.53
CA ILE A 827 0.15 11.02 21.26
C ILE A 827 0.14 12.39 20.58
N ILE A 828 -0.27 13.45 21.29
CA ILE A 828 -0.35 14.80 20.73
C ILE A 828 1.03 15.23 20.22
N LYS A 829 2.10 15.01 20.99
CA LYS A 829 3.48 15.35 20.56
C LYS A 829 3.86 14.66 19.25
N HIS A 830 3.56 13.37 19.09
CA HIS A 830 3.83 12.64 17.84
C HIS A 830 3.07 13.25 16.65
N TRP A 831 1.79 13.59 16.82
CA TRP A 831 1.00 14.24 15.77
C TRP A 831 1.54 15.62 15.38
N PHE A 832 1.98 16.44 16.33
CA PHE A 832 2.51 17.79 16.05
C PHE A 832 3.95 17.79 15.52
N ASP A 833 4.71 16.70 15.68
CA ASP A 833 6.00 16.50 15.01
C ASP A 833 5.85 16.16 13.51
N MET A 834 4.63 15.80 13.07
CA MET A 834 4.30 15.56 11.66
C MET A 834 4.02 16.83 10.83
N LEU A 835 3.97 18.00 11.48
CA LEU A 835 3.72 19.26 10.78
C LEU A 835 4.80 19.52 9.73
N ASN A 836 4.35 19.77 8.49
CA ASN A 836 5.25 20.34 7.49
C ASN A 836 5.52 21.83 7.79
N SER A 837 6.47 22.42 7.07
CA SER A 837 6.86 23.82 7.28
C SER A 837 5.71 24.83 7.10
N ASN A 838 4.70 24.49 6.30
CA ASN A 838 3.49 25.28 6.09
C ASN A 838 2.47 25.17 7.24
N GLY A 839 2.63 24.22 8.15
CA GLY A 839 1.70 23.97 9.26
C GLY A 839 0.57 23.01 8.92
N TRP A 840 0.70 22.17 7.89
CA TRP A 840 -0.29 21.15 7.52
C TRP A 840 0.05 19.78 8.09
N ILE A 841 -1.00 19.02 8.45
CA ILE A 841 -0.93 17.62 8.87
C ILE A 841 -1.88 16.83 7.96
N PRO A 842 -1.44 15.69 7.38
CA PRO A 842 -2.33 14.84 6.62
C PRO A 842 -3.46 14.29 7.49
N ARG A 843 -4.66 14.20 6.92
CA ARG A 843 -5.86 13.77 7.65
C ARG A 843 -5.81 12.31 8.12
N GLU A 844 -5.18 11.48 7.31
CA GLU A 844 -5.11 10.03 7.43
C GLU A 844 -3.65 9.66 7.25
N ILE A 845 -3.06 9.10 8.30
CA ILE A 845 -1.63 8.85 8.36
C ILE A 845 -1.38 7.37 8.05
N ILE A 846 -0.85 7.13 6.86
CA ILE A 846 -0.56 5.79 6.34
C ILE A 846 0.96 5.65 6.28
N LEU A 847 1.53 5.02 7.31
CA LEU A 847 2.98 4.82 7.45
C LEU A 847 3.32 3.33 7.38
N GLY A 848 4.23 2.99 6.46
CA GLY A 848 4.71 1.62 6.25
C GLY A 848 3.80 0.79 5.35
N ASP A 849 4.32 -0.35 4.88
CA ASP A 849 3.64 -1.20 3.91
C ASP A 849 2.44 -1.94 4.53
N GLU A 850 2.53 -2.30 5.81
CA GLU A 850 1.44 -2.94 6.56
C GLU A 850 0.18 -2.04 6.62
N ALA A 851 0.35 -0.74 6.85
CA ALA A 851 -0.78 0.20 6.83
C ALA A 851 -1.33 0.43 5.42
N ARG A 852 -0.46 0.49 4.39
CA ARG A 852 -0.88 0.68 2.99
C ARG A 852 -1.67 -0.50 2.45
N ALA A 853 -1.35 -1.72 2.86
CA ALA A 853 -2.04 -2.93 2.41
C ALA A 853 -3.55 -2.95 2.77
N ARG A 854 -3.98 -2.17 3.77
CA ARG A 854 -5.39 -2.06 4.19
C ARG A 854 -6.15 -0.91 3.51
N VAL A 855 -5.47 -0.08 2.71
CA VAL A 855 -6.07 1.12 2.12
C VAL A 855 -6.17 0.97 0.60
N PRO A 856 -7.37 1.15 0.01
CA PRO A 856 -7.50 1.22 -1.45
C PRO A 856 -6.60 2.30 -2.04
N SER A 857 -6.02 2.05 -3.21
CA SER A 857 -5.01 2.92 -3.82
C SER A 857 -5.46 4.37 -4.02
N GLU A 858 -6.77 4.60 -4.19
CA GLU A 858 -7.38 5.92 -4.36
C GLU A 858 -7.31 6.81 -3.10
N PHE A 859 -7.23 6.22 -1.90
CA PHE A 859 -7.21 6.95 -0.63
C PHE A 859 -5.81 7.07 -0.01
N ILE A 860 -4.79 6.44 -0.61
CA ILE A 860 -3.43 6.48 -0.06
C ILE A 860 -2.84 7.90 -0.16
N VAL A 861 -3.10 8.59 -1.27
CA VAL A 861 -2.54 9.92 -1.53
C VAL A 861 -3.29 11.00 -0.75
N GLN A 862 -2.56 11.75 0.08
CA GLN A 862 -3.11 12.85 0.85
C GLN A 862 -2.88 14.19 0.14
N TYR A 863 -3.87 15.09 0.17
CA TYR A 863 -3.78 16.37 -0.52
C TYR A 863 -3.52 17.53 0.44
N THR A 864 -2.51 18.36 0.16
CA THR A 864 -2.07 19.45 1.06
C THR A 864 -3.09 20.55 1.30
N ASN A 865 -4.08 20.70 0.40
CA ASN A 865 -5.14 21.72 0.54
C ASN A 865 -6.32 21.22 1.38
N ASN A 866 -6.37 19.91 1.62
CA ASN A 866 -7.44 19.26 2.35
C ASN A 866 -7.16 19.38 3.85
N ALA A 867 -8.06 20.08 4.53
CA ALA A 867 -8.06 20.23 5.98
C ALA A 867 -8.93 19.16 6.64
N ASN A 868 -8.89 19.07 7.97
CA ASN A 868 -9.78 18.25 8.79
C ASN A 868 -10.30 19.05 10.01
N PRO A 869 -11.35 18.59 10.71
CA PRO A 869 -11.75 19.21 11.97
C PRO A 869 -10.61 19.19 13.01
N PRO A 870 -10.22 20.33 13.60
CA PRO A 870 -9.10 20.40 14.53
C PRO A 870 -9.50 19.98 15.96
N THR A 871 -9.94 18.74 16.11
CA THR A 871 -10.55 18.22 17.36
C THR A 871 -9.57 18.13 18.53
N PHE A 872 -8.25 18.13 18.30
CA PHE A 872 -7.25 18.21 19.39
C PHE A 872 -7.47 19.42 20.31
N PHE A 873 -8.04 20.52 19.81
CA PHE A 873 -8.38 21.66 20.67
C PHE A 873 -9.42 21.33 21.75
N LEU A 874 -10.29 20.33 21.54
CA LEU A 874 -11.21 19.84 22.59
C LEU A 874 -10.42 19.20 23.73
N THR A 875 -9.49 18.30 23.40
CA THR A 875 -8.64 17.62 24.38
C THR A 875 -7.74 18.62 25.12
N ILE A 876 -7.16 19.57 24.39
CA ILE A 876 -6.28 20.58 24.99
C ILE A 876 -7.08 21.52 25.90
N ASP A 877 -8.29 21.94 25.52
CA ASP A 877 -9.16 22.74 26.40
C ASP A 877 -9.47 21.98 27.70
N TYR A 878 -9.72 20.67 27.62
CA TYR A 878 -9.87 19.83 28.82
C TYR A 878 -8.61 19.81 29.68
N LEU A 879 -7.43 19.55 29.09
CA LEU A 879 -6.17 19.49 29.83
C LEU A 879 -5.85 20.81 30.53
N LEU A 880 -6.13 21.96 29.89
CA LEU A 880 -5.93 23.29 30.47
C LEU A 880 -6.74 23.50 31.75
N LYS A 881 -7.97 22.98 31.82
CA LYS A 881 -8.82 23.11 33.01
C LYS A 881 -8.30 22.30 34.20
N THR A 882 -7.55 21.23 33.96
CA THR A 882 -7.05 20.36 35.03
C THR A 882 -5.85 20.92 35.80
N ASN A 883 -5.22 22.02 35.34
CA ASN A 883 -4.02 22.70 35.88
C ASN A 883 -2.75 21.84 36.04
N GLN A 884 -2.87 20.52 36.19
CA GLN A 884 -1.77 19.57 36.39
C GLN A 884 -0.88 19.45 35.15
N ALA A 885 -1.44 19.64 33.96
CA ALA A 885 -0.73 19.54 32.69
C ALA A 885 -0.05 20.84 32.23
N ASN A 886 -0.14 21.94 32.98
CA ASN A 886 0.35 23.25 32.52
C ASN A 886 1.87 23.28 32.25
N HIS A 887 2.65 22.52 33.03
CA HIS A 887 4.10 22.39 32.85
C HIS A 887 4.50 21.68 31.54
N LEU A 888 3.56 20.98 30.88
CA LEU A 888 3.79 20.20 29.66
C LEU A 888 3.59 21.03 28.39
N PHE A 889 2.96 22.21 28.49
CA PHE A 889 2.74 23.15 27.39
C PHE A 889 3.95 24.07 27.20
N THR A 890 5.01 23.53 26.62
CA THR A 890 6.24 24.29 26.33
C THR A 890 6.03 25.29 25.18
N LEU A 891 6.90 26.31 25.10
CA LEU A 891 6.84 27.28 24.00
C LEU A 891 6.91 26.62 22.59
N PRO A 892 7.78 25.62 22.32
CA PRO A 892 7.78 24.92 21.03
C PRO A 892 6.46 24.21 20.71
N PHE A 893 5.77 23.69 21.73
CA PHE A 893 4.46 23.05 21.55
C PHE A 893 3.40 24.08 21.12
N ILE A 894 3.35 25.22 21.79
CA ILE A 894 2.41 26.30 21.49
C ILE A 894 2.69 26.92 20.10
N GLN A 895 3.96 27.08 19.72
CA GLN A 895 4.34 27.56 18.39
C GLN A 895 3.89 26.61 17.26
N ARG A 896 3.94 25.28 17.48
CA ARG A 896 3.43 24.28 16.53
C ARG A 896 1.90 24.37 16.38
N LEU A 897 1.18 24.49 17.50
CA LEU A 897 -0.27 24.72 17.50
C LEU A 897 -0.64 26.02 16.78
N GLU A 898 0.11 27.10 17.02
CA GLU A 898 -0.09 28.38 16.34
C GLU A 898 0.11 28.23 14.84
N LYS A 899 1.18 27.55 14.40
CA LYS A 899 1.43 27.30 12.97
C LYS A 899 0.31 26.50 12.32
N TRP A 900 -0.18 25.47 13.00
CA TRP A 900 -1.33 24.68 12.53
C TRP A 900 -2.59 25.55 12.41
N TYR A 901 -2.90 26.37 13.42
CA TYR A 901 -4.03 27.31 13.37
C TYR A 901 -3.89 28.37 12.25
N GLN A 902 -2.68 28.94 12.09
CA GLN A 902 -2.40 29.89 11.02
C GLN A 902 -2.60 29.26 9.64
N TRP A 903 -2.26 27.99 9.46
CA TRP A 903 -2.51 27.26 8.23
C TRP A 903 -4.02 27.18 7.89
N TYR A 904 -4.89 26.88 8.86
CA TYR A 904 -6.35 26.95 8.64
C TYR A 904 -6.79 28.37 8.26
N ASN A 905 -6.30 29.36 8.99
CA ASN A 905 -6.65 30.77 8.76
C ASN A 905 -6.05 31.35 7.47
N HIS A 906 -5.17 30.64 6.77
CA HIS A 906 -4.66 31.04 5.46
C HIS A 906 -5.33 30.27 4.32
N THR A 907 -5.55 28.96 4.51
CA THR A 907 -6.01 28.07 3.44
C THR A 907 -7.54 27.90 3.39
N GLN A 908 -8.21 27.94 4.53
CA GLN A 908 -9.64 27.65 4.65
C GLN A 908 -10.50 28.92 4.83
N THR A 909 -9.93 30.10 4.55
CA THR A 909 -10.68 31.37 4.60
C THR A 909 -11.80 31.40 3.57
N GLY A 910 -12.94 31.96 3.97
CA GLY A 910 -14.07 32.22 3.10
C GLY A 910 -13.91 33.56 2.35
N PRO A 911 -14.87 33.89 1.47
CA PRO A 911 -14.84 35.11 0.66
C PRO A 911 -15.04 36.40 1.46
N ILE A 912 -15.71 36.31 2.61
CA ILE A 912 -16.06 37.45 3.49
C ILE A 912 -15.23 37.33 4.78
N PRO A 913 -14.81 38.44 5.42
CA PRO A 913 -14.14 38.39 6.71
C PRO A 913 -14.91 37.54 7.74
N PHE A 914 -14.16 36.77 8.56
CA PHE A 914 -14.70 35.88 9.60
C PHE A 914 -15.57 34.71 9.09
N THR A 915 -15.57 34.46 7.78
CA THR A 915 -16.17 33.26 7.18
C THR A 915 -15.09 32.26 6.79
N PHE A 916 -15.45 30.98 6.75
CA PHE A 916 -14.55 29.89 6.40
C PHE A 916 -15.21 28.92 5.43
N ARG A 917 -14.39 28.23 4.65
CA ARG A 917 -14.83 27.28 3.63
C ARG A 917 -13.87 26.10 3.52
N TRP A 918 -14.43 24.91 3.65
CA TRP A 918 -13.77 23.64 3.37
C TRP A 918 -13.35 23.56 1.91
N ARG A 919 -12.08 23.24 1.66
CA ARG A 919 -11.55 22.93 0.32
C ARG A 919 -11.74 21.45 -0.01
N GLY A 920 -11.58 21.07 -1.29
CA GLY A 920 -11.61 19.67 -1.75
C GLY A 920 -12.95 19.14 -2.27
N ARG A 921 -14.02 19.95 -2.34
CA ARG A 921 -15.30 19.55 -2.97
C ARG A 921 -15.18 19.52 -4.50
N ASN A 922 -15.74 18.49 -5.15
CA ASN A 922 -15.72 18.35 -6.61
C ASN A 922 -16.94 19.02 -7.27
N ALA A 923 -16.74 20.16 -7.94
CA ALA A 923 -17.82 20.89 -8.60
C ALA A 923 -18.29 20.24 -9.91
N SER A 924 -17.47 19.40 -10.55
CA SER A 924 -17.75 18.80 -11.87
C SER A 924 -18.38 17.41 -11.78
N SER A 925 -18.66 16.93 -10.58
CA SER A 925 -19.20 15.59 -10.34
C SER A 925 -20.65 15.50 -10.80
N ILE A 926 -20.91 14.65 -11.80
CA ILE A 926 -22.26 14.34 -12.29
C ILE A 926 -22.81 13.02 -11.73
N TYR A 927 -21.99 12.21 -11.07
CA TYR A 927 -22.40 10.90 -10.54
C TYR A 927 -22.88 10.98 -9.09
N GLU A 928 -22.55 12.06 -8.40
CA GLU A 928 -22.93 12.30 -7.01
C GLU A 928 -24.21 13.13 -6.92
N LEU A 929 -25.18 12.69 -6.12
CA LEU A 929 -26.41 13.44 -5.81
C LEU A 929 -26.08 14.79 -5.16
N ASN A 930 -25.15 14.79 -4.20
CA ASN A 930 -24.57 15.99 -3.59
C ASN A 930 -23.05 15.80 -3.48
N PRO A 931 -22.23 16.74 -3.99
CA PRO A 931 -20.78 16.59 -3.93
C PRO A 931 -20.25 16.47 -2.50
N LYS A 932 -19.45 15.43 -2.23
CA LYS A 932 -18.94 15.11 -0.89
C LYS A 932 -18.03 16.22 -0.33
N THR A 933 -17.95 16.29 1.00
CA THR A 933 -17.04 17.21 1.73
C THR A 933 -16.19 16.42 2.73
N LEU A 934 -15.32 15.57 2.20
CA LEU A 934 -14.45 14.67 3.00
C LEU A 934 -13.57 15.42 4.01
N THR A 935 -13.22 16.66 3.73
CA THR A 935 -12.40 17.53 4.60
C THR A 935 -13.11 17.96 5.89
N SER A 936 -14.43 17.85 5.94
CA SER A 936 -15.18 18.20 7.15
C SER A 936 -15.32 17.05 8.15
N GLY A 937 -14.92 15.83 7.80
CA GLY A 937 -15.21 14.60 8.55
C GLY A 937 -16.67 14.11 8.43
N LEU A 938 -17.57 14.95 7.90
CA LEU A 938 -18.97 14.64 7.62
C LEU A 938 -19.14 14.41 6.10
N ASP A 939 -18.64 13.28 5.60
CA ASP A 939 -18.36 13.01 4.19
C ASP A 939 -19.50 13.35 3.21
N ASP A 940 -20.67 12.76 3.39
CA ASP A 940 -21.85 12.91 2.52
C ASP A 940 -22.94 13.79 3.15
N TYR A 941 -22.63 14.49 4.25
CA TYR A 941 -23.57 15.44 4.85
C TYR A 941 -23.94 16.51 3.82
N PRO A 942 -25.24 16.78 3.61
CA PRO A 942 -25.67 17.71 2.59
C PRO A 942 -25.08 19.11 2.78
N ARG A 943 -24.44 19.62 1.72
CA ARG A 943 -24.08 21.04 1.61
C ARG A 943 -24.69 21.64 0.34
N ALA A 944 -24.23 22.84 -0.03
CA ALA A 944 -24.69 23.48 -1.26
C ALA A 944 -24.54 22.51 -2.46
N SER A 945 -25.60 22.42 -3.27
CA SER A 945 -25.72 21.42 -4.34
C SER A 945 -24.74 21.67 -5.50
N HIS A 946 -24.33 22.92 -5.66
CA HIS A 946 -23.38 23.36 -6.68
C HIS A 946 -22.21 24.05 -5.95
N PRO A 947 -21.10 23.33 -5.73
CA PRO A 947 -19.96 23.87 -5.01
C PRO A 947 -19.39 25.11 -5.71
N THR A 948 -19.13 26.18 -4.94
CA THR A 948 -18.57 27.43 -5.47
C THR A 948 -17.58 28.04 -4.48
N ASN A 949 -16.80 29.03 -4.93
CA ASN A 949 -15.89 29.74 -4.04
C ASN A 949 -16.59 30.61 -2.99
N PHE A 950 -17.90 30.87 -3.15
CA PHE A 950 -18.70 31.73 -2.29
C PHE A 950 -19.38 31.00 -1.12
N GLU A 951 -19.13 29.70 -0.96
CA GLU A 951 -19.73 28.94 0.13
C GLU A 951 -19.20 29.39 1.51
N ARG A 952 -20.08 29.33 2.51
CA ARG A 952 -19.77 29.61 3.92
C ARG A 952 -20.17 28.37 4.73
N HIS A 953 -19.20 27.77 5.41
CA HIS A 953 -19.42 26.57 6.21
C HIS A 953 -19.44 26.88 7.71
N LEU A 954 -20.56 26.59 8.36
CA LEU A 954 -20.85 26.92 9.75
C LEU A 954 -19.95 26.15 10.72
N ASP A 955 -19.83 24.85 10.52
CA ASP A 955 -19.04 23.93 11.35
C ASP A 955 -17.57 24.37 11.44
N LEU A 956 -16.96 24.74 10.30
CA LEU A 956 -15.58 25.22 10.27
C LEU A 956 -15.40 26.54 11.03
N ARG A 957 -16.35 27.48 10.93
CA ARG A 957 -16.33 28.71 11.73
C ARG A 957 -16.35 28.40 13.23
N CYS A 958 -17.18 27.46 13.65
CA CYS A 958 -17.24 27.01 15.03
C CYS A 958 -15.91 26.37 15.49
N TRP A 959 -15.28 25.53 14.67
CA TRP A 959 -13.96 24.98 14.99
C TRP A 959 -12.88 26.05 15.16
N MET A 960 -12.86 27.05 14.29
CA MET A 960 -11.92 28.17 14.40
C MET A 960 -12.17 29.04 15.64
N THR A 961 -13.43 29.13 16.08
CA THR A 961 -13.81 29.80 17.34
C THR A 961 -13.23 29.08 18.54
N LEU A 962 -13.37 27.75 18.60
CA LEU A 962 -12.75 26.93 19.65
C LEU A 962 -11.23 27.05 19.63
N ALA A 963 -10.60 26.90 18.47
CA ALA A 963 -9.15 26.92 18.33
C ALA A 963 -8.52 28.25 18.78
N SER A 964 -9.10 29.38 18.35
CA SER A 964 -8.62 30.72 18.73
C SER A 964 -8.74 30.96 20.25
N ASN A 965 -9.83 30.50 20.87
CA ASN A 965 -10.01 30.59 22.32
C ASN A 965 -8.94 29.77 23.08
N VAL A 966 -8.71 28.52 22.67
CA VAL A 966 -7.72 27.64 23.31
C VAL A 966 -6.29 28.17 23.17
N ILE A 967 -5.91 28.67 21.99
CA ILE A 967 -4.59 29.30 21.79
C ILE A 967 -4.43 30.56 22.64
N GLY A 968 -5.47 31.39 22.75
CA GLY A 968 -5.47 32.55 23.63
C GLY A 968 -5.25 32.18 25.09
N LYS A 969 -5.94 31.13 25.59
CA LYS A 969 -5.71 30.59 26.94
C LYS A 969 -4.29 30.05 27.12
N LEU A 970 -3.74 29.32 26.14
CA LEU A 970 -2.37 28.81 26.22
C LEU A 970 -1.33 29.93 26.35
N TYR A 971 -1.45 30.99 25.54
CA TYR A 971 -0.55 32.13 25.62
C TYR A 971 -0.72 32.92 26.92
N SER A 972 -1.93 32.92 27.51
CA SER A 972 -2.16 33.54 28.82
C SER A 972 -1.35 32.84 29.93
N ILE A 973 -1.19 31.52 29.87
CA ILE A 973 -0.37 30.75 30.82
C ILE A 973 1.11 31.12 30.71
N LEU A 974 1.58 31.44 29.51
CA LEU A 974 2.96 31.86 29.25
C LEU A 974 3.20 33.36 29.50
N ASN A 975 2.20 34.14 29.93
CA ASN A 975 2.26 35.61 30.05
C ASN A 975 2.79 36.31 28.78
N ASN A 976 2.39 35.84 27.60
CA ASN A 976 2.87 36.36 26.31
C ASN A 976 1.96 37.46 25.76
N GLU A 977 2.51 38.48 25.09
CA GLU A 977 1.76 39.56 24.44
C GLU A 977 0.78 39.06 23.37
N GLN A 978 1.04 37.90 22.76
CA GLN A 978 0.13 37.29 21.77
C GLN A 978 -1.23 36.88 22.34
N THR A 979 -1.38 36.81 23.66
CA THR A 979 -2.64 36.48 24.36
C THR A 979 -3.80 37.35 23.86
N ASN A 980 -3.59 38.67 23.83
CA ASN A 980 -4.63 39.63 23.46
C ASN A 980 -5.09 39.45 22.01
N LYS A 981 -4.16 39.11 21.10
CA LYS A 981 -4.46 38.91 19.67
C LYS A 981 -5.48 37.78 19.47
N TYR A 982 -5.22 36.60 20.05
CA TYR A 982 -6.05 35.42 19.84
C TYR A 982 -7.37 35.48 20.62
N LEU A 983 -7.35 36.03 21.85
CA LEU A 983 -8.58 36.21 22.64
C LEU A 983 -9.53 37.24 22.00
N ASN A 984 -9.02 38.36 21.50
CA ASN A 984 -9.86 39.34 20.78
C ASN A 984 -10.47 38.74 19.52
N TYR A 985 -9.70 37.93 18.78
CA TYR A 985 -10.22 37.22 17.61
C TYR A 985 -11.30 36.19 17.98
N ALA A 986 -11.10 35.43 19.06
CA ALA A 986 -12.09 34.50 19.58
C ALA A 986 -13.38 35.22 19.99
N GLN A 987 -13.28 36.37 20.68
CA GLN A 987 -14.44 37.18 21.07
C GLN A 987 -15.25 37.66 19.85
N LEU A 988 -14.58 38.08 18.77
CA LEU A 988 -15.25 38.44 17.52
C LEU A 988 -16.02 37.27 16.91
N LEU A 989 -15.44 36.05 16.92
CA LEU A 989 -16.10 34.86 16.40
C LEU A 989 -17.26 34.37 17.31
N ILE A 990 -17.15 34.57 18.63
CA ILE A 990 -18.20 34.23 19.62
C ILE A 990 -19.40 35.20 19.53
N ASN A 991 -19.20 36.42 19.05
CA ASN A 991 -20.28 37.40 18.94
C ASN A 991 -21.48 36.82 18.17
N ASN A 992 -22.61 36.69 18.87
CA ASN A 992 -23.83 36.06 18.36
C ASN A 992 -24.46 36.90 17.25
N ASP A 993 -24.40 38.23 17.30
CA ASP A 993 -24.96 39.10 16.25
C ASP A 993 -24.26 38.88 14.91
N LEU A 994 -22.92 38.75 14.95
CA LEU A 994 -22.11 38.45 13.76
C LEU A 994 -22.35 37.01 13.26
N LEU A 995 -22.49 36.05 14.18
CA LEU A 995 -22.83 34.67 13.82
C LEU A 995 -24.19 34.62 13.11
N ASP A 996 -25.17 35.33 13.65
CA ASP A 996 -26.53 35.38 13.12
C ASP A 996 -26.56 36.02 11.74
N GLN A 997 -25.92 37.17 11.57
CA GLN A 997 -25.80 37.84 10.26
C GLN A 997 -25.23 36.91 9.17
N LEU A 998 -24.29 36.04 9.53
CA LEU A 998 -23.58 35.21 8.56
C LEU A 998 -24.27 33.86 8.32
N HIS A 999 -24.86 33.25 9.35
CA HIS A 999 -25.28 31.84 9.32
C HIS A 999 -26.71 31.55 9.80
N TRP A 1000 -27.42 32.51 10.41
CA TRP A 1000 -28.81 32.32 10.79
C TRP A 1000 -29.73 32.58 9.59
N SER A 1001 -30.61 31.62 9.29
CA SER A 1001 -31.65 31.78 8.29
C SER A 1001 -32.97 32.12 8.98
N GLU A 1002 -33.50 33.32 8.73
CA GLU A 1002 -34.82 33.71 9.24
C GLU A 1002 -35.96 32.95 8.55
N GLU A 1003 -35.76 32.53 7.30
CA GLU A 1003 -36.76 31.73 6.55
C GLU A 1003 -36.95 30.33 7.15
N TYR A 1004 -35.85 29.70 7.59
CA TYR A 1004 -35.85 28.34 8.09
C TYR A 1004 -35.72 28.24 9.61
N GLU A 1005 -35.55 29.37 10.30
CA GLU A 1005 -35.32 29.48 11.75
C GLU A 1005 -34.22 28.54 12.27
N MET A 1006 -33.11 28.46 11.55
CA MET A 1006 -31.98 27.60 11.90
C MET A 1006 -30.63 28.17 11.45
N TYR A 1007 -29.55 27.70 12.08
CA TYR A 1007 -28.20 27.92 11.56
C TYR A 1007 -27.90 26.98 10.40
N ALA A 1008 -27.35 27.53 9.32
CA ALA A 1008 -27.11 26.80 8.08
C ALA A 1008 -25.82 27.23 7.37
N ASP A 1009 -25.36 26.35 6.49
CA ASP A 1009 -24.40 26.70 5.44
C ASP A 1009 -25.05 27.62 4.41
N TYR A 1010 -24.24 28.38 3.68
CA TYR A 1010 -24.69 29.27 2.61
C TYR A 1010 -23.94 28.97 1.31
N GLY A 1011 -24.64 28.95 0.18
CA GLY A 1011 -24.02 28.71 -1.12
C GLY A 1011 -25.02 28.64 -2.27
N LEU A 1012 -24.55 28.24 -3.46
CA LEU A 1012 -25.40 28.03 -4.63
C LEU A 1012 -26.13 26.68 -4.51
N HIS A 1013 -27.43 26.72 -4.26
CA HIS A 1013 -28.17 25.53 -3.81
C HIS A 1013 -29.56 25.43 -4.44
N THR A 1014 -29.99 24.18 -4.68
CA THR A 1014 -31.36 23.80 -4.99
C THR A 1014 -31.65 22.42 -4.36
N ASP A 1015 -32.86 22.23 -3.86
CA ASP A 1015 -33.33 20.96 -3.31
C ASP A 1015 -33.76 19.97 -4.41
N TYR A 1016 -33.96 20.46 -5.64
CA TYR A 1016 -34.53 19.70 -6.75
C TYR A 1016 -33.46 18.95 -7.55
N VAL A 1017 -32.73 18.05 -6.88
CA VAL A 1017 -31.73 17.16 -7.49
C VAL A 1017 -32.13 15.70 -7.32
N GLN A 1018 -31.95 14.88 -8.36
CA GLN A 1018 -32.25 13.45 -8.32
C GLN A 1018 -31.22 12.65 -9.12
N LEU A 1019 -30.97 11.40 -8.71
CA LEU A 1019 -30.22 10.44 -9.51
C LEU A 1019 -31.17 9.70 -10.46
N GLU A 1020 -30.90 9.79 -11.75
CA GLU A 1020 -31.62 9.09 -12.80
C GLU A 1020 -30.71 8.11 -13.55
N ARG A 1021 -31.26 6.95 -13.90
CA ARG A 1021 -30.53 5.94 -14.67
C ARG A 1021 -30.66 6.26 -16.16
N VAL A 1022 -29.56 6.66 -16.78
CA VAL A 1022 -29.52 7.05 -18.20
C VAL A 1022 -28.87 5.95 -19.04
N LEU A 1023 -29.46 5.69 -20.21
CA LEU A 1023 -28.95 4.76 -21.22
C LEU A 1023 -27.82 5.41 -22.00
N ILE A 1024 -26.67 4.74 -22.09
CA ILE A 1024 -25.57 5.21 -22.91
C ILE A 1024 -25.87 4.84 -24.38
N PRO A 1025 -25.74 5.77 -25.34
CA PRO A 1025 -25.83 5.45 -26.75
C PRO A 1025 -24.86 4.32 -27.12
N LYS A 1026 -25.33 3.33 -27.88
CA LYS A 1026 -24.49 2.21 -28.32
C LYS A 1026 -23.31 2.77 -29.11
N GLN A 1027 -22.10 2.59 -28.61
CA GLN A 1027 -20.88 3.08 -29.29
C GLN A 1027 -20.54 2.23 -30.51
N SER A 1028 -21.15 1.04 -30.66
CA SER A 1028 -21.03 0.18 -31.85
C SER A 1028 -22.32 -0.60 -32.11
N PRO A 1029 -22.67 -0.89 -33.39
CA PRO A 1029 -23.87 -1.65 -33.74
C PRO A 1029 -23.88 -3.09 -33.21
N THR A 1030 -22.73 -3.62 -32.77
CA THR A 1030 -22.56 -4.99 -32.26
C THR A 1030 -22.83 -5.17 -30.76
N GLN A 1031 -23.12 -4.10 -30.00
CA GLN A 1031 -23.49 -4.21 -28.58
C GLN A 1031 -24.91 -4.81 -28.42
N GLN A 1032 -24.98 -6.04 -27.89
CA GLN A 1032 -26.26 -6.70 -27.56
C GLN A 1032 -26.96 -6.06 -26.35
N TYR A 1033 -26.21 -5.47 -25.40
CA TYR A 1033 -26.76 -4.82 -24.19
C TYR A 1033 -26.33 -3.35 -24.09
N GLN A 1034 -27.26 -2.47 -23.71
CA GLN A 1034 -26.98 -1.07 -23.40
C GLN A 1034 -26.51 -0.95 -21.95
N GLN A 1035 -25.37 -0.29 -21.72
CA GLN A 1035 -24.93 0.08 -20.38
C GLN A 1035 -25.77 1.25 -19.85
N THR A 1036 -26.05 1.22 -18.56
CA THR A 1036 -26.77 2.29 -17.85
C THR A 1036 -25.90 2.84 -16.72
N HIS A 1037 -25.88 4.15 -16.53
CA HIS A 1037 -25.30 4.78 -15.34
C HIS A 1037 -26.33 5.64 -14.62
N MET A 1038 -26.22 5.71 -13.29
CA MET A 1038 -26.93 6.70 -12.48
C MET A 1038 -26.21 8.04 -12.57
N ILE A 1039 -26.87 9.05 -13.12
CA ILE A 1039 -26.37 10.44 -13.19
C ILE A 1039 -27.30 11.37 -12.44
N ARG A 1040 -26.74 12.42 -11.84
CA ARG A 1040 -27.48 13.50 -11.21
C ARG A 1040 -28.10 14.39 -12.28
N GLN A 1041 -29.38 14.67 -12.12
CA GLN A 1041 -30.11 15.71 -12.86
C GLN A 1041 -30.68 16.76 -11.91
N VAL A 1042 -30.75 18.00 -12.42
CA VAL A 1042 -31.39 19.13 -11.73
C VAL A 1042 -32.77 19.30 -12.33
N ILE A 1043 -33.82 19.02 -11.54
CA ILE A 1043 -35.21 18.99 -12.02
C ILE A 1043 -35.75 20.41 -12.26
N LYS A 1044 -35.34 21.37 -11.41
CA LYS A 1044 -35.83 22.75 -11.45
C LYS A 1044 -34.68 23.74 -11.39
N GLU A 1045 -34.11 24.05 -12.56
CA GLU A 1045 -33.01 25.02 -12.66
C GLU A 1045 -33.39 26.43 -12.18
N SER A 1046 -34.68 26.81 -12.26
CA SER A 1046 -35.15 28.13 -11.82
C SER A 1046 -35.06 28.36 -10.30
N ASP A 1047 -34.86 27.31 -9.50
CA ASP A 1047 -34.67 27.39 -8.04
C ASP A 1047 -33.19 27.52 -7.63
N LEU A 1048 -32.27 27.42 -8.60
CA LEU A 1048 -30.83 27.43 -8.36
C LEU A 1048 -30.30 28.83 -8.05
N ASN A 1049 -30.26 29.15 -6.75
CA ASN A 1049 -29.95 30.50 -6.27
C ASN A 1049 -28.89 30.44 -5.14
N TYR A 1050 -28.23 31.57 -4.86
CA TYR A 1050 -27.44 31.70 -3.63
C TYR A 1050 -28.39 31.87 -2.44
N LYS A 1051 -28.48 30.85 -1.59
CA LYS A 1051 -29.36 30.81 -0.42
C LYS A 1051 -28.77 29.98 0.72
N TYR A 1052 -29.40 30.05 1.90
CA TYR A 1052 -29.10 29.12 2.99
C TYR A 1052 -29.53 27.71 2.61
N VAL A 1053 -28.70 26.73 2.97
CA VAL A 1053 -28.91 25.32 2.64
C VAL A 1053 -29.93 24.72 3.60
N LYS A 1054 -31.04 24.20 3.07
CA LYS A 1054 -32.23 23.78 3.84
C LYS A 1054 -32.10 22.36 4.41
N HIS A 1055 -31.04 22.12 5.19
CA HIS A 1055 -30.78 20.79 5.77
C HIS A 1055 -30.43 20.88 7.27
N PHE A 1056 -31.44 20.68 8.12
CA PHE A 1056 -31.27 20.63 9.57
C PHE A 1056 -30.63 19.30 10.00
N GLY A 1057 -29.57 19.36 10.80
CA GLY A 1057 -28.80 18.19 11.24
C GLY A 1057 -27.64 18.59 12.14
N TYR A 1058 -26.62 17.73 12.24
CA TYR A 1058 -25.47 17.99 13.11
C TYR A 1058 -24.77 19.32 12.81
N VAL A 1059 -24.61 19.72 11.54
CA VAL A 1059 -23.99 21.00 11.18
C VAL A 1059 -24.73 22.18 11.80
N SER A 1060 -26.07 22.18 11.79
CA SER A 1060 -26.90 23.22 12.41
C SER A 1060 -26.74 23.32 13.92
N LEU A 1061 -26.29 22.25 14.58
CA LEU A 1061 -26.11 22.18 16.03
C LEU A 1061 -24.72 22.62 16.50
N PHE A 1062 -23.77 22.92 15.60
CA PHE A 1062 -22.41 23.29 16.00
C PHE A 1062 -22.34 24.47 16.97
N PRO A 1063 -23.07 25.58 16.79
CA PRO A 1063 -23.08 26.68 17.77
C PRO A 1063 -23.48 26.25 19.18
N LEU A 1064 -24.41 25.29 19.29
CA LEU A 1064 -24.79 24.67 20.56
C LEU A 1064 -23.65 23.79 21.09
N MET A 1065 -23.11 22.89 20.25
CA MET A 1065 -22.07 21.92 20.62
C MET A 1065 -20.81 22.58 21.18
N ILE A 1066 -20.36 23.70 20.61
CA ILE A 1066 -19.19 24.46 21.11
C ILE A 1066 -19.55 25.51 22.17
N ARG A 1067 -20.81 25.56 22.63
CA ARG A 1067 -21.28 26.38 23.75
C ARG A 1067 -21.11 27.90 23.57
N ILE A 1068 -21.36 28.40 22.36
CA ILE A 1068 -21.23 29.85 22.05
C ILE A 1068 -22.56 30.61 22.06
N LEU A 1069 -23.69 29.90 22.12
CA LEU A 1069 -25.01 30.53 22.15
C LEU A 1069 -25.25 31.22 23.49
N ASN A 1070 -25.82 32.43 23.44
CA ASN A 1070 -26.25 33.14 24.65
C ASN A 1070 -27.36 32.34 25.37
N PRO A 1071 -27.22 32.04 26.69
CA PRO A 1071 -28.23 31.32 27.48
C PRO A 1071 -29.64 31.95 27.48
N GLN A 1072 -29.74 33.26 27.23
CA GLN A 1072 -31.01 34.00 27.19
C GLN A 1072 -31.61 34.11 25.78
N SER A 1073 -30.91 33.66 24.73
CA SER A 1073 -31.37 33.82 23.35
C SER A 1073 -32.57 32.93 23.02
N ASN A 1074 -33.58 33.49 22.37
CA ASN A 1074 -34.74 32.73 21.87
C ASN A 1074 -34.34 31.66 20.83
N LYS A 1075 -33.20 31.87 20.14
CA LYS A 1075 -32.64 30.88 19.21
C LYS A 1075 -32.20 29.58 19.92
N LEU A 1076 -31.72 29.69 21.16
CA LEU A 1076 -31.40 28.51 21.98
C LEU A 1076 -32.67 27.71 22.29
N GLU A 1077 -33.77 28.39 22.62
CA GLU A 1077 -35.06 27.73 22.86
C GLU A 1077 -35.54 26.97 21.63
N LYS A 1078 -35.46 27.61 20.45
CA LYS A 1078 -35.82 27.02 19.17
C LYS A 1078 -35.04 25.73 18.90
N ILE A 1079 -33.71 25.77 19.07
CA ILE A 1079 -32.85 24.58 18.91
C ILE A 1079 -33.22 23.48 19.90
N LEU A 1080 -33.50 23.81 21.17
CA LEU A 1080 -33.92 22.82 22.18
C LEU A 1080 -35.27 22.18 21.83
N ASN A 1081 -36.21 22.93 21.27
CA ASN A 1081 -37.48 22.40 20.75
C ASN A 1081 -37.26 21.45 19.58
N ASP A 1082 -36.46 21.86 18.61
CA ASP A 1082 -36.20 21.08 17.39
C ASP A 1082 -35.41 19.79 17.70
N LEU A 1083 -34.52 19.83 18.69
CA LEU A 1083 -33.81 18.65 19.19
C LEU A 1083 -34.77 17.56 19.68
N LYS A 1084 -35.82 17.92 20.41
CA LYS A 1084 -36.80 16.97 20.97
C LYS A 1084 -37.83 16.51 19.93
N ASN A 1085 -37.85 17.11 18.74
CA ASN A 1085 -38.80 16.77 17.71
C ASN A 1085 -38.44 15.44 17.00
N SER A 1086 -39.36 14.46 17.08
CA SER A 1086 -39.20 13.13 16.49
C SER A 1086 -39.20 13.14 14.95
N THR A 1087 -39.84 14.14 14.32
CA THR A 1087 -39.84 14.31 12.85
C THR A 1087 -38.54 14.92 12.34
N LEU A 1088 -37.71 15.46 13.24
CA LEU A 1088 -36.40 16.00 12.94
C LEU A 1088 -35.31 15.00 13.36
N LEU A 1089 -34.64 15.24 14.49
CA LEU A 1089 -33.45 14.51 14.90
C LEU A 1089 -33.71 13.49 16.03
N TRP A 1090 -34.79 13.63 16.80
CA TRP A 1090 -34.99 12.80 18.00
C TRP A 1090 -35.36 11.36 17.66
N THR A 1091 -34.68 10.40 18.31
CA THR A 1091 -35.03 8.97 18.26
C THR A 1091 -34.97 8.34 19.67
N PRO A 1092 -35.56 7.15 19.87
CA PRO A 1092 -35.37 6.36 21.09
C PRO A 1092 -33.93 5.88 21.33
N TYR A 1093 -33.04 6.04 20.36
CA TYR A 1093 -31.68 5.49 20.37
C TYR A 1093 -30.58 6.57 20.41
N GLY A 1094 -30.92 7.84 20.16
CA GLY A 1094 -29.98 8.96 20.02
C GLY A 1094 -30.43 10.02 19.01
N LEU A 1095 -29.60 11.04 18.75
CA LEU A 1095 -29.88 12.06 17.74
C LEU A 1095 -29.39 11.62 16.34
N ARG A 1096 -30.25 11.75 15.34
CA ARG A 1096 -29.91 11.53 13.92
C ARG A 1096 -28.87 12.54 13.42
N SER A 1097 -28.03 12.12 12.47
CA SER A 1097 -27.13 13.02 11.75
C SER A 1097 -27.85 14.06 10.91
N LEU A 1098 -28.95 13.67 10.25
CA LEU A 1098 -29.76 14.51 9.39
C LEU A 1098 -31.25 14.35 9.71
N ALA A 1099 -31.99 15.46 9.67
CA ALA A 1099 -33.42 15.45 9.94
C ALA A 1099 -34.20 14.57 8.95
N ARG A 1100 -35.18 13.83 9.48
CA ARG A 1100 -36.05 12.96 8.66
C ARG A 1100 -36.89 13.74 7.64
N SER A 1101 -37.14 15.03 7.90
CA SER A 1101 -37.82 15.95 6.98
C SER A 1101 -36.95 16.40 5.79
N SER A 1102 -35.65 16.11 5.78
CA SER A 1102 -34.75 16.49 4.69
C SER A 1102 -35.06 15.71 3.41
N SER A 1103 -34.99 16.39 2.26
CA SER A 1103 -35.22 15.79 0.94
C SER A 1103 -34.26 14.64 0.62
N ILE A 1104 -33.05 14.65 1.20
CA ILE A 1104 -32.02 13.64 0.95
C ILE A 1104 -31.78 12.67 2.12
N TYR A 1105 -32.65 12.65 3.12
CA TYR A 1105 -32.56 11.70 4.24
C TYR A 1105 -32.62 10.25 3.73
N GLY A 1106 -31.65 9.43 4.16
CA GLY A 1106 -31.53 8.03 3.77
C GLY A 1106 -31.23 7.79 2.28
N MET A 1107 -30.93 8.84 1.49
CA MET A 1107 -30.60 8.69 0.08
C MET A 1107 -29.12 8.37 -0.14
N ARG A 1108 -28.85 7.38 -0.99
CA ARG A 1108 -27.50 7.06 -1.49
C ARG A 1108 -26.90 8.25 -2.25
N ASN A 1109 -25.59 8.43 -2.20
CA ASN A 1109 -24.95 9.53 -2.93
C ASN A 1109 -24.60 9.17 -4.38
N THR A 1110 -24.27 7.90 -4.63
CA THR A 1110 -23.98 7.33 -5.96
C THR A 1110 -24.64 5.95 -6.08
N GLU A 1111 -24.36 5.19 -7.14
CA GLU A 1111 -24.82 3.81 -7.25
C GLU A 1111 -24.23 2.90 -6.15
N HIS A 1112 -22.98 3.16 -5.75
CA HIS A 1112 -22.21 2.33 -4.82
C HIS A 1112 -22.02 2.96 -3.43
N ASP A 1113 -22.29 4.26 -3.26
CA ASP A 1113 -22.16 4.96 -1.97
C ASP A 1113 -23.48 4.98 -1.18
N PRO A 1114 -23.64 4.11 -0.16
CA PRO A 1114 -24.80 4.16 0.73
C PRO A 1114 -24.82 5.45 1.57
N PRO A 1115 -25.98 5.83 2.15
CA PRO A 1115 -26.07 6.96 3.06
C PRO A 1115 -25.22 6.72 4.31
N TYR A 1116 -24.43 7.72 4.71
CA TYR A 1116 -23.54 7.65 5.87
C TYR A 1116 -23.97 8.67 6.94
N TRP A 1117 -23.73 9.97 6.72
CA TRP A 1117 -24.14 11.09 7.59
C TRP A 1117 -25.54 11.62 7.24
N ARG A 1118 -26.42 10.77 6.72
CA ARG A 1118 -27.77 11.12 6.22
C ARG A 1118 -28.90 10.44 7.00
N GLY A 1119 -28.75 10.31 8.31
CA GLY A 1119 -29.79 9.82 9.21
C GLY A 1119 -29.26 9.01 10.40
N ALA A 1120 -28.19 8.24 10.20
CA ALA A 1120 -27.60 7.41 11.25
C ALA A 1120 -27.14 8.22 12.46
N ILE A 1121 -27.02 7.55 13.61
CA ILE A 1121 -26.67 8.13 14.91
C ILE A 1121 -25.18 7.90 15.18
N TRP A 1122 -24.47 8.98 15.51
CA TRP A 1122 -23.03 8.98 15.76
C TRP A 1122 -22.70 9.47 17.17
N ILE A 1123 -21.85 8.74 17.89
CA ILE A 1123 -21.61 8.96 19.32
C ILE A 1123 -20.78 10.22 19.59
N ASN A 1124 -19.81 10.56 18.75
CA ASN A 1124 -19.04 11.81 18.84
C ASN A 1124 -19.93 13.06 18.89
N MET A 1125 -20.86 13.20 17.95
CA MET A 1125 -21.76 14.36 17.86
C MET A 1125 -22.77 14.36 19.01
N ASN A 1126 -23.31 13.19 19.36
CA ASN A 1126 -24.19 13.05 20.51
C ASN A 1126 -23.49 13.38 21.84
N TYR A 1127 -22.20 13.02 21.99
CA TYR A 1127 -21.39 13.41 23.14
C TYR A 1127 -21.26 14.93 23.22
N MET A 1128 -20.95 15.61 22.11
CA MET A 1128 -20.86 17.08 22.11
C MET A 1128 -22.19 17.75 22.45
N VAL A 1129 -23.32 17.23 21.96
CA VAL A 1129 -24.65 17.75 22.31
C VAL A 1129 -24.96 17.51 23.78
N LEU A 1130 -24.71 16.32 24.33
CA LEU A 1130 -24.90 16.03 25.76
C LEU A 1130 -24.04 16.94 26.63
N SER A 1131 -22.78 17.13 26.24
CA SER A 1131 -21.82 18.03 26.88
C SER A 1131 -22.32 19.48 26.91
N ALA A 1132 -22.91 19.95 25.80
CA ALA A 1132 -23.53 21.27 25.73
C ALA A 1132 -24.83 21.37 26.54
N LEU A 1133 -25.71 20.38 26.47
CA LEU A 1133 -26.97 20.35 27.24
C LEU A 1133 -26.69 20.37 28.75
N GLN A 1134 -25.68 19.63 29.21
CA GLN A 1134 -25.24 19.64 30.61
C GLN A 1134 -24.71 21.02 31.02
N HIS A 1135 -23.99 21.72 30.13
CA HIS A 1135 -23.52 23.08 30.37
C HIS A 1135 -24.68 24.06 30.53
N TYR A 1136 -25.63 24.09 29.58
CA TYR A 1136 -26.80 24.96 29.63
C TYR A 1136 -27.80 24.59 30.74
N ALA A 1137 -27.80 23.33 31.20
CA ALA A 1137 -28.57 22.89 32.36
C ALA A 1137 -28.00 23.40 33.69
N ASN A 1138 -26.70 23.77 33.74
CA ASN A 1138 -26.05 24.24 34.96
C ASN A 1138 -25.90 25.77 35.01
N ILE A 1139 -26.02 26.45 33.87
CA ILE A 1139 -26.00 27.92 33.81
C ILE A 1139 -27.39 28.49 34.13
N PRO A 1140 -27.48 29.58 34.90
CA PRO A 1140 -28.75 30.26 35.13
C PRO A 1140 -29.29 30.84 33.81
N GLY A 1141 -30.51 30.43 33.43
CA GLY A 1141 -31.18 30.91 32.24
C GLY A 1141 -32.59 30.33 32.11
N PRO A 1142 -33.47 30.95 31.29
CA PRO A 1142 -34.87 30.55 31.16
C PRO A 1142 -35.08 29.12 30.65
N TYR A 1143 -34.07 28.54 29.98
CA TYR A 1143 -34.16 27.22 29.33
C TYR A 1143 -33.37 26.12 30.05
N SER A 1144 -32.83 26.40 31.24
CA SER A 1144 -31.97 25.48 32.01
C SER A 1144 -32.69 24.14 32.33
N ASP A 1145 -33.91 24.19 32.87
CA ASP A 1145 -34.69 22.99 33.20
C ASP A 1145 -35.03 22.14 31.97
N LYS A 1146 -35.30 22.81 30.84
CA LYS A 1146 -35.58 22.16 29.56
C LYS A 1146 -34.35 21.43 29.03
N ALA A 1147 -33.18 22.08 29.06
CA ALA A 1147 -31.91 21.45 28.71
C ALA A 1147 -31.63 20.23 29.61
N LYS A 1148 -31.89 20.33 30.91
CA LYS A 1148 -31.73 19.24 31.89
C LYS A 1148 -32.63 18.04 31.59
N GLN A 1149 -33.88 18.27 31.19
CA GLN A 1149 -34.80 17.19 30.82
C GLN A 1149 -34.34 16.47 29.55
N ILE A 1150 -33.97 17.23 28.51
CA ILE A 1150 -33.49 16.68 27.23
C ILE A 1150 -32.21 15.87 27.46
N TYR A 1151 -31.26 16.41 28.23
CA TYR A 1151 -30.03 15.74 28.61
C TYR A 1151 -30.28 14.35 29.23
N LYS A 1152 -31.12 14.29 30.27
CA LYS A 1152 -31.41 13.03 30.97
C LYS A 1152 -31.98 11.97 30.03
N GLN A 1153 -32.96 12.34 29.20
CA GLN A 1153 -33.60 11.41 28.27
C GLN A 1153 -32.65 10.94 27.18
N LEU A 1154 -31.90 11.85 26.55
CA LEU A 1154 -30.97 11.51 25.49
C LEU A 1154 -29.85 10.59 25.98
N ARG A 1155 -29.32 10.87 27.17
CA ARG A 1155 -28.30 10.04 27.82
C ARG A 1155 -28.81 8.61 28.06
N THR A 1156 -30.00 8.47 28.63
CA THR A 1156 -30.61 7.16 28.89
C THR A 1156 -30.83 6.37 27.59
N ASN A 1157 -31.31 7.02 26.53
CA ASN A 1157 -31.54 6.40 25.23
C ASN A 1157 -30.25 5.82 24.63
N LEU A 1158 -29.16 6.59 24.64
CA LEU A 1158 -27.87 6.18 24.10
C LEU A 1158 -27.28 4.99 24.87
N ILE A 1159 -27.25 5.09 26.21
CA ILE A 1159 -26.70 4.03 27.07
C ILE A 1159 -27.47 2.71 26.88
N ASN A 1160 -28.81 2.77 26.94
CA ASN A 1160 -29.65 1.58 26.80
C ASN A 1160 -29.49 0.94 25.41
N ASN A 1161 -29.43 1.75 24.36
CA ASN A 1161 -29.28 1.22 23.01
C ASN A 1161 -27.91 0.54 22.81
N MET A 1162 -26.83 1.19 23.23
CA MET A 1162 -25.48 0.64 23.07
C MET A 1162 -25.28 -0.63 23.90
N LEU A 1163 -25.78 -0.68 25.14
CA LEU A 1163 -25.74 -1.90 25.95
C LEU A 1163 -26.51 -3.05 25.28
N ARG A 1164 -27.74 -2.79 24.81
CA ARG A 1164 -28.54 -3.78 24.07
C ARG A 1164 -27.80 -4.32 22.84
N VAL A 1165 -27.17 -3.45 22.06
CA VAL A 1165 -26.42 -3.87 20.86
C VAL A 1165 -25.16 -4.64 21.25
N TYR A 1166 -24.45 -4.21 22.29
CA TYR A 1166 -23.27 -4.90 22.79
C TYR A 1166 -23.60 -6.30 23.32
N ASP A 1167 -24.68 -6.46 24.08
CA ASP A 1167 -25.10 -7.76 24.60
C ASP A 1167 -25.48 -8.72 23.46
N ASN A 1168 -26.14 -8.20 22.41
CA ASN A 1168 -26.53 -9.01 21.26
C ASN A 1168 -25.34 -9.39 20.35
N THR A 1169 -24.48 -8.41 20.04
CA THR A 1169 -23.44 -8.56 19.00
C THR A 1169 -22.06 -8.87 19.56
N GLY A 1170 -21.77 -8.51 20.80
CA GLY A 1170 -20.44 -8.56 21.42
C GLY A 1170 -19.51 -7.43 21.00
N HIS A 1171 -20.00 -6.45 20.23
CA HIS A 1171 -19.17 -5.37 19.68
C HIS A 1171 -19.79 -3.99 19.85
N ILE A 1172 -18.91 -2.99 19.82
CA ILE A 1172 -19.27 -1.58 19.67
C ILE A 1172 -19.12 -1.21 18.21
N TRP A 1173 -20.09 -0.44 17.71
CA TRP A 1173 -20.20 -0.09 16.31
C TRP A 1173 -19.86 1.38 16.09
N GLU A 1174 -19.49 1.68 14.86
CA GLU A 1174 -19.16 3.01 14.37
C GLU A 1174 -20.35 3.98 14.46
N GLN A 1175 -21.51 3.51 13.98
CA GLN A 1175 -22.77 4.24 13.97
C GLN A 1175 -23.95 3.32 14.27
N TYR A 1176 -25.10 3.91 14.61
CA TYR A 1176 -26.32 3.17 14.94
C TYR A 1176 -27.47 3.59 14.03
N ASP A 1177 -28.29 2.62 13.63
CA ASP A 1177 -29.49 2.85 12.82
C ASP A 1177 -30.52 3.67 13.60
N ASP A 1178 -31.02 4.75 13.01
CA ASP A 1178 -32.01 5.60 13.65
C ASP A 1178 -33.41 5.00 13.73
N LYS A 1179 -33.69 3.94 12.95
CA LYS A 1179 -34.98 3.23 12.93
C LYS A 1179 -35.02 2.05 13.89
N THR A 1180 -33.95 1.25 13.93
CA THR A 1180 -33.90 -0.01 14.70
C THR A 1180 -33.01 0.09 15.95
N GLY A 1181 -32.08 1.03 15.96
CA GLY A 1181 -31.02 1.15 16.96
C GLY A 1181 -29.89 0.14 16.79
N ASN A 1182 -29.92 -0.73 15.78
CA ASN A 1182 -28.86 -1.72 15.53
C ASN A 1182 -27.56 -1.05 15.10
N GLY A 1183 -26.42 -1.68 15.41
CA GLY A 1183 -25.11 -1.24 14.95
C GLY A 1183 -24.97 -1.32 13.42
N LYS A 1184 -24.28 -0.35 12.83
CA LYS A 1184 -23.95 -0.27 11.40
C LYS A 1184 -22.53 0.24 11.20
N GLY A 1185 -21.96 -0.07 10.03
CA GLY A 1185 -20.59 0.33 9.69
C GLY A 1185 -19.55 -0.63 10.27
N SER A 1186 -18.38 -0.10 10.59
CA SER A 1186 -17.26 -0.90 11.07
C SER A 1186 -17.42 -1.35 12.53
N HIS A 1187 -16.86 -2.53 12.84
CA HIS A 1187 -16.74 -3.09 14.19
C HIS A 1187 -15.49 -3.99 14.35
N PRO A 1188 -14.93 -4.14 15.56
CA PRO A 1188 -15.18 -3.31 16.74
C PRO A 1188 -14.69 -1.88 16.50
N PHE A 1189 -15.54 -0.91 16.79
CA PHE A 1189 -15.24 0.51 16.67
C PHE A 1189 -15.15 1.11 18.08
N THR A 1190 -13.97 1.03 18.66
CA THR A 1190 -13.66 1.60 19.97
C THR A 1190 -12.99 2.97 19.86
N GLY A 1191 -13.12 3.62 18.70
CA GLY A 1191 -12.78 5.02 18.49
C GLY A 1191 -13.72 5.97 19.24
N TRP A 1192 -14.37 6.93 18.58
CA TRP A 1192 -15.27 7.85 19.28
C TRP A 1192 -16.45 7.18 19.99
N SER A 1193 -16.85 5.96 19.62
CA SER A 1193 -17.96 5.28 20.30
C SER A 1193 -17.60 4.92 21.74
N SER A 1194 -16.30 4.92 22.08
CA SER A 1194 -15.83 4.78 23.46
C SER A 1194 -16.23 5.94 24.38
N LEU A 1195 -16.60 7.10 23.83
CA LEU A 1195 -17.10 8.25 24.60
C LEU A 1195 -18.37 7.91 25.40
N ILE A 1196 -19.04 6.78 25.11
CA ILE A 1196 -20.11 6.27 25.95
C ILE A 1196 -19.69 6.11 27.42
N VAL A 1197 -18.42 5.78 27.70
CA VAL A 1197 -17.87 5.71 29.07
C VAL A 1197 -17.92 7.08 29.77
N LEU A 1198 -17.66 8.15 29.03
CA LEU A 1198 -17.77 9.53 29.54
C LEU A 1198 -19.22 9.94 29.73
N ILE A 1199 -20.10 9.53 28.81
CA ILE A 1199 -21.54 9.76 28.92
C ILE A 1199 -22.09 9.05 30.16
N MET A 1200 -21.68 7.80 30.41
CA MET A 1200 -22.06 7.02 31.57
C MET A 1200 -21.56 7.63 32.88
N SER A 1201 -20.32 8.13 32.92
CA SER A 1201 -19.75 8.76 34.12
C SER A 1201 -20.17 10.21 34.32
N GLU A 1202 -20.85 10.82 33.34
CA GLU A 1202 -21.21 12.25 33.30
C GLU A 1202 -20.00 13.19 33.39
N LEU A 1203 -18.84 12.70 32.96
CA LEU A 1203 -17.59 13.46 32.94
C LEU A 1203 -17.48 14.24 31.64
N TYR A 1204 -18.20 15.34 31.54
CA TYR A 1204 -18.05 16.32 30.45
C TYR A 1204 -17.04 17.39 30.84
N ASP A 1205 -16.49 18.09 29.86
CA ASP A 1205 -15.48 19.14 30.06
C ASP A 1205 -16.13 20.37 30.72
N GLN A 1206 -16.40 20.31 32.02
CA GLN A 1206 -16.90 21.42 32.86
C GLN A 1206 -15.76 22.35 33.21
#